data_AF-A0A918R6Q3-F1
#
_entry.id   AF-A0A918R6Q3-F1
#
_cell.length_a   1.000
_cell.length_b   1.000
_cell.length_c   1.000
_cell.angle_alpha   90.00
_cell.angle_beta   90.00
_cell.angle_gamma   90.00
#
_symmetry.space_group_name_H-M   'P 1'
#
loop_
_entity.id
_entity.type
_entity.pdbx_description
1 polymer ?
#
loop_
_entity_poly.entity_id
_entity_poly.type
_entity_poly.pdbx_seq_one_letter_code
_entity_poly.pdbx_strand_id
1 'polypeptide(L)'
;MSSSVHPLRTGPAGTPPDKLAFTTPSGRRRVSPARFGQESRRDRALPQLIRNCLLDDEGQQCVQVRLTAADAAHPAARALLDTEAGIAVRLHRALEDTEYAALFPRIVGYELDAAEPFLLYAAPRGMPAARTHVMAASDQQRFTRDLMLALCLLAEQGLVPRGVSPYTVLWDGARAQLWGLEAVTRAGQRRGPWGRPPFCSPEQRRGEGFADARDAVWSAAQVLYRLVTGRLGPADGPPADLAEHRVLDRTLRQAFAPRAADRPTPAEVLDLVAPGAARRVRLALPADEGRGDREAFEKALRLKRKAPVARARDDSGAVDGRGNREVLCPYCLETIQLDVTKLFVPDSRMQYRPLDVSRRNNPLVQPDVMRGAVQKCTADPEFPEHFIPVPYLTYGRPLTVAMVGQSSTGKSHLLTQMIGAITDGGLEPFGLKWQSVNPEQHARFVRERLQPLRNGKVLDHTPGLDLDDFARFVEALLITDARGHVHPVAFFDLGGEDLVRTDARLRFLLGVDALIFVVDPALALPLPQLDHVRERWGVEVNREGDLAFGTVLDRLPRSGPYLEVPAAIVLGKADLLRFQPPVDRWLSRPPATVLDPALTLEESRDVYGLLRRHAGRAWLRPFDVIRRCTLHIASATGGQEVHGRYPAGAGPRRVLEPLLVLLALHGLIEVPGRAEALAVGEEPGSEAVRWQETDDGSTGPEGGEGQ
;
A
#
# COMPACT_ATOMS: atom_id res chain seq x y z
N MET A 1 -71.63 23.13 -14.15
CA MET A 1 -70.61 23.80 -13.33
C MET A 1 -69.35 22.97 -13.41
N SER A 2 -68.39 23.47 -14.19
CA SER A 2 -67.28 22.70 -14.72
C SER A 2 -66.07 22.66 -13.78
N SER A 3 -65.52 21.46 -13.69
CA SER A 3 -64.20 21.11 -13.18
C SER A 3 -63.10 22.01 -13.76
N SER A 4 -62.23 22.53 -12.90
CA SER A 4 -60.99 23.21 -13.28
C SER A 4 -59.80 22.43 -12.71
N VAL A 5 -59.38 21.42 -13.48
CA VAL A 5 -58.07 20.80 -13.37
C VAL A 5 -57.06 21.78 -13.94
N HIS A 6 -56.14 22.28 -13.11
CA HIS A 6 -54.97 22.99 -13.61
C HIS A 6 -53.99 21.99 -14.24
N PRO A 7 -53.60 22.15 -15.51
CA PRO A 7 -52.64 21.26 -16.14
C PRO A 7 -51.26 21.47 -15.52
N LEU A 8 -50.59 20.36 -15.21
CA LEU A 8 -49.15 20.29 -14.99
C LEU A 8 -48.45 21.04 -16.12
N ARG A 9 -47.84 22.18 -15.80
CA ARG A 9 -46.89 22.85 -16.69
C ARG A 9 -45.72 21.89 -16.93
N THR A 10 -45.74 21.24 -18.08
CA THR A 10 -44.57 20.60 -18.67
C THR A 10 -43.55 21.70 -18.95
N GLY A 11 -42.53 21.81 -18.08
CA GLY A 11 -41.33 22.57 -18.37
C GLY A 11 -40.65 22.04 -19.64
N PRO A 12 -39.84 22.86 -20.33
CA PRO A 12 -39.17 22.44 -21.56
C PRO A 12 -38.37 21.17 -21.30
N ALA A 13 -38.44 20.23 -22.24
CA ALA A 13 -37.78 18.92 -22.20
C ALA A 13 -36.33 19.07 -21.72
N GLY A 14 -36.11 18.77 -20.44
CA GLY A 14 -34.78 18.78 -19.85
C GLY A 14 -33.92 17.74 -20.54
N THR A 15 -32.65 18.05 -20.69
CA THR A 15 -31.62 17.10 -21.14
C THR A 15 -31.84 15.76 -20.44
N PRO A 16 -31.82 14.61 -21.16
CA PRO A 16 -32.01 13.32 -20.53
C PRO A 16 -31.06 13.17 -19.34
N PRO A 17 -31.54 12.68 -18.18
CA PRO A 17 -30.72 12.60 -16.98
C PRO A 17 -29.49 11.73 -17.25
N ASP A 18 -28.32 12.25 -16.89
CA ASP A 18 -27.07 11.52 -17.02
C ASP A 18 -27.13 10.29 -16.13
N LYS A 19 -26.78 9.11 -16.66
CA LYS A 19 -26.66 7.91 -15.83
C LYS A 19 -25.36 7.99 -15.04
N LEU A 20 -25.47 8.02 -13.73
CA LEU A 20 -24.34 8.01 -12.81
C LEU A 20 -24.12 6.59 -12.29
N ALA A 21 -22.97 6.00 -12.61
CA ALA A 21 -22.55 4.72 -12.08
C ALA A 21 -21.56 4.93 -10.93
N PHE A 22 -21.81 4.32 -9.78
CA PHE A 22 -20.98 4.48 -8.58
C PHE A 22 -21.02 3.22 -7.70
N THR A 23 -20.08 3.15 -6.77
CA THR A 23 -19.97 2.09 -5.77
C THR A 23 -20.53 2.58 -4.45
N THR A 24 -21.44 1.82 -3.83
CA THR A 24 -22.00 2.12 -2.51
C THR A 24 -20.94 1.87 -1.42
N PRO A 25 -21.12 2.40 -0.20
CA PRO A 25 -20.20 2.13 0.91
C PRO A 25 -20.08 0.64 1.28
N SER A 26 -21.12 -0.14 0.99
CA SER A 26 -21.14 -1.60 1.13
C SER A 26 -20.37 -2.34 0.02
N GLY A 27 -19.84 -1.62 -0.96
CA GLY A 27 -19.07 -2.16 -2.08
C GLY A 27 -19.89 -2.53 -3.31
N ARG A 28 -21.22 -2.42 -3.27
CA ARG A 28 -22.06 -2.81 -4.42
C ARG A 28 -22.07 -1.74 -5.51
N ARG A 29 -22.14 -2.16 -6.76
CA ARG A 29 -22.30 -1.24 -7.89
C ARG A 29 -23.76 -0.80 -8.02
N ARG A 30 -23.99 0.50 -8.21
CA ARG A 30 -25.30 1.10 -8.49
C ARG A 30 -25.21 2.03 -9.70
N VAL A 31 -26.24 2.04 -10.53
CA VAL A 31 -26.38 2.97 -11.66
C VAL A 31 -27.73 3.65 -11.53
N SER A 32 -27.73 4.98 -11.48
CA SER A 32 -28.94 5.79 -11.30
C SER A 32 -28.94 6.99 -12.24
N PRO A 33 -30.09 7.36 -12.85
CA PRO A 33 -30.22 8.65 -13.52
C PRO A 33 -30.06 9.78 -12.50
N ALA A 34 -29.26 10.79 -12.85
CA ALA A 34 -28.90 11.87 -11.96
C ALA A 34 -29.14 13.24 -12.60
N ARG A 35 -29.58 14.20 -11.78
CA ARG A 35 -29.69 15.61 -12.13
C ARG A 35 -28.79 16.45 -11.24
N PHE A 36 -28.04 17.36 -11.85
CA PHE A 36 -27.02 18.16 -11.15
C PHE A 36 -27.41 19.64 -11.08
N GLY A 37 -27.16 20.26 -9.92
CA GLY A 37 -27.29 21.68 -9.70
C GLY A 37 -26.03 22.46 -10.04
N GLN A 38 -26.02 23.74 -9.67
CA GLN A 38 -24.88 24.64 -9.88
C GLN A 38 -23.65 24.18 -9.07
N GLU A 39 -22.48 24.33 -9.68
CA GLU A 39 -21.20 24.02 -9.05
C GLU A 39 -20.70 25.17 -8.18
N SER A 40 -20.06 24.81 -7.07
CA SER A 40 -19.38 25.72 -6.16
C SER A 40 -18.18 25.02 -5.51
N ARG A 41 -17.49 25.68 -4.58
CA ARG A 41 -16.42 25.08 -3.77
C ARG A 41 -16.77 25.14 -2.30
N ARG A 42 -16.58 24.03 -1.58
CA ARG A 42 -16.67 23.99 -0.10
C ARG A 42 -15.65 24.93 0.52
N ASP A 43 -14.43 24.86 0.02
CA ASP A 43 -13.34 25.75 0.37
C ASP A 43 -12.54 26.13 -0.90
N ARG A 44 -12.19 27.41 -1.04
CA ARG A 44 -11.44 27.93 -2.20
C ARG A 44 -10.01 27.38 -2.31
N ALA A 45 -9.44 26.88 -1.21
CA ALA A 45 -8.10 26.25 -1.24
C ALA A 45 -8.13 24.77 -1.66
N LEU A 46 -9.32 24.19 -1.80
CA LEU A 46 -9.47 22.79 -2.17
C LEU A 46 -9.73 22.65 -3.68
N PRO A 47 -9.12 21.68 -4.36
CA PRO A 47 -9.37 21.40 -5.78
C PRO A 47 -10.77 20.83 -6.03
N GLN A 48 -11.42 20.24 -5.02
CA GLN A 48 -12.75 19.65 -5.16
C GLN A 48 -13.84 20.70 -5.42
N LEU A 49 -14.70 20.40 -6.40
CA LEU A 49 -15.95 21.08 -6.66
C LEU A 49 -17.09 20.36 -5.93
N ILE A 50 -18.11 21.12 -5.53
CA ILE A 50 -19.34 20.58 -4.96
C ILE A 50 -20.56 21.03 -5.76
N ARG A 51 -21.54 20.15 -5.91
CA ARG A 51 -22.85 20.48 -6.51
C ARG A 51 -23.96 19.62 -5.93
N ASN A 52 -25.16 20.17 -5.84
CA ASN A 52 -26.33 19.39 -5.46
C ASN A 52 -26.65 18.37 -6.56
N CYS A 53 -27.14 17.19 -6.16
CA CYS A 53 -27.48 16.10 -7.04
C CYS A 53 -28.81 15.47 -6.60
N LEU A 54 -29.65 15.08 -7.55
CA LEU A 54 -30.84 14.26 -7.31
C LEU A 54 -30.66 12.93 -8.05
N LEU A 55 -30.70 11.80 -7.31
CA LEU A 55 -30.74 10.46 -7.88
C LEU A 55 -32.21 10.08 -8.10
N ASP A 56 -32.61 9.90 -9.36
CA ASP A 56 -34.03 9.79 -9.74
C ASP A 56 -34.64 8.42 -9.41
N ASP A 57 -33.83 7.37 -9.29
CA ASP A 57 -34.30 6.01 -8.95
C ASP A 57 -34.96 5.93 -7.57
N GLU A 58 -34.44 6.67 -6.59
CA GLU A 58 -34.97 6.73 -5.21
C GLU A 58 -35.44 8.14 -4.81
N GLY A 59 -35.40 9.12 -5.72
CA GLY A 59 -35.67 10.53 -5.40
C GLY A 59 -34.71 11.10 -4.34
N GLN A 60 -33.49 10.56 -4.26
CA GLN A 60 -32.55 10.84 -3.18
C GLN A 60 -31.75 12.11 -3.45
N GLN A 61 -31.91 13.12 -2.58
CA GLN A 61 -31.09 14.34 -2.61
C GLN A 61 -29.70 14.09 -2.04
N CYS A 62 -28.69 14.46 -2.82
CA CYS A 62 -27.28 14.27 -2.53
C CYS A 62 -26.48 15.55 -2.78
N VAL A 63 -25.25 15.58 -2.26
CA VAL A 63 -24.21 16.52 -2.68
C VAL A 63 -23.08 15.71 -3.28
N GLN A 64 -22.72 16.04 -4.53
CA GLN A 64 -21.57 15.46 -5.19
C GLN A 64 -20.33 16.30 -4.92
N VAL A 65 -19.26 15.66 -4.46
CA VAL A 65 -17.91 16.22 -4.33
C VAL A 65 -17.06 15.61 -5.44
N ARG A 66 -16.51 16.40 -6.36
CA ARG A 66 -15.81 15.86 -7.55
C ARG A 66 -14.54 16.64 -7.89
N LEU A 67 -13.67 15.99 -8.66
CA LEU A 67 -12.59 16.67 -9.39
C LEU A 67 -12.99 16.82 -10.86
N THR A 68 -12.53 17.89 -11.48
CA THR A 68 -12.53 18.01 -12.95
C THR A 68 -11.47 17.07 -13.53
N ALA A 69 -11.55 16.75 -14.82
CA ALA A 69 -10.50 15.95 -15.48
C ALA A 69 -9.10 16.60 -15.34
N ALA A 70 -9.02 17.94 -15.39
CA ALA A 70 -7.76 18.66 -15.22
C ALA A 70 -7.23 18.55 -13.78
N ASP A 71 -8.09 18.77 -12.78
CA ASP A 71 -7.69 18.62 -11.37
C ASP A 71 -7.31 17.17 -11.04
N ALA A 72 -8.03 16.19 -11.63
CA ALA A 72 -7.77 14.77 -11.46
C ALA A 72 -6.44 14.32 -12.08
N ALA A 73 -5.86 15.08 -13.02
CA ALA A 73 -4.51 14.80 -13.53
C ALA A 73 -3.41 15.09 -12.49
N HIS A 74 -3.72 15.87 -11.43
CA HIS A 74 -2.78 16.17 -10.36
C HIS A 74 -2.86 15.11 -9.24
N PRO A 75 -1.77 14.34 -8.97
CA PRO A 75 -1.79 13.27 -7.98
C PRO A 75 -2.17 13.73 -6.57
N ALA A 76 -1.77 14.95 -6.17
CA ALA A 76 -2.10 15.52 -4.87
C ALA A 76 -3.62 15.78 -4.72
N ALA A 77 -4.30 16.22 -5.78
CA ALA A 77 -5.74 16.45 -5.73
C ALA A 77 -6.51 15.12 -5.63
N ARG A 78 -6.09 14.10 -6.40
CA ARG A 78 -6.65 12.73 -6.27
C ARG A 78 -6.45 12.17 -4.87
N ALA A 79 -5.26 12.33 -4.29
CA ALA A 79 -4.97 11.83 -2.96
C ALA A 79 -5.90 12.42 -1.88
N LEU A 80 -6.29 13.69 -2.00
CA LEU A 80 -7.26 14.32 -1.10
C LEU A 80 -8.66 13.71 -1.25
N LEU A 81 -9.10 13.45 -2.48
CA LEU A 81 -10.39 12.82 -2.76
C LEU A 81 -10.41 11.34 -2.30
N ASP A 82 -9.34 10.60 -2.55
CA ASP A 82 -9.14 9.23 -2.07
C ASP A 82 -9.17 9.17 -0.54
N THR A 83 -8.52 10.13 0.12
CA THR A 83 -8.53 10.26 1.58
C THR A 83 -9.96 10.51 2.09
N GLU A 84 -10.67 11.49 1.52
CA GLU A 84 -12.05 11.78 1.89
C GLU A 84 -12.95 10.54 1.73
N ALA A 85 -12.83 9.82 0.62
CA ALA A 85 -13.61 8.61 0.35
C ALA A 85 -13.28 7.48 1.33
N GLY A 86 -11.99 7.21 1.55
CA GLY A 86 -11.54 6.15 2.44
C GLY A 86 -11.99 6.38 3.88
N ILE A 87 -11.90 7.62 4.37
CA ILE A 87 -12.38 7.96 5.71
C ILE A 87 -13.91 7.90 5.79
N ALA A 88 -14.64 8.40 4.79
CA ALA A 88 -16.10 8.35 4.79
C ALA A 88 -16.63 6.90 4.78
N VAL A 89 -16.05 6.02 3.96
CA VAL A 89 -16.40 4.58 3.93
C VAL A 89 -16.06 3.90 5.25
N ARG A 90 -14.89 4.19 5.83
CA ARG A 90 -14.48 3.67 7.14
C ARG A 90 -15.45 4.08 8.25
N LEU A 91 -15.80 5.36 8.31
CA LEU A 91 -16.75 5.89 9.29
C LEU A 91 -18.14 5.30 9.11
N HIS A 92 -18.60 5.13 7.87
CA HIS A 92 -19.87 4.46 7.60
C HIS A 92 -19.89 3.04 8.17
N ARG A 93 -18.89 2.21 7.86
CA ARG A 93 -18.81 0.83 8.39
C ARG A 93 -18.73 0.77 9.92
N ALA A 94 -18.03 1.73 10.53
CA ALA A 94 -17.84 1.74 11.98
C ALA A 94 -19.05 2.29 12.74
N LEU A 95 -19.85 3.17 12.12
CA LEU A 95 -20.83 4.00 12.84
C LEU A 95 -22.27 3.90 12.33
N GLU A 96 -22.55 3.30 11.17
CA GLU A 96 -23.89 3.34 10.52
C GLU A 96 -25.04 3.01 11.48
N ASP A 97 -24.87 1.98 12.31
CA ASP A 97 -25.88 1.52 13.27
C ASP A 97 -25.78 2.17 14.67
N THR A 98 -25.06 3.28 14.78
CA THR A 98 -24.83 3.99 16.05
C THR A 98 -25.44 5.38 16.04
N GLU A 99 -25.71 5.93 17.23
CA GLU A 99 -26.16 7.33 17.38
C GLU A 99 -25.14 8.36 16.87
N TYR A 100 -23.89 7.93 16.69
CA TYR A 100 -22.77 8.77 16.29
C TYR A 100 -22.65 8.95 14.78
N ALA A 101 -23.36 8.18 13.95
CA ALA A 101 -23.36 8.33 12.50
C ALA A 101 -23.67 9.77 12.07
N ALA A 102 -24.55 10.43 12.83
CA ALA A 102 -24.99 11.79 12.59
C ALA A 102 -23.85 12.83 12.70
N LEU A 103 -22.73 12.53 13.35
CA LEU A 103 -21.61 13.47 13.52
C LEU A 103 -20.80 13.68 12.23
N PHE A 104 -21.04 12.86 11.20
CA PHE A 104 -20.38 12.94 9.90
C PHE A 104 -21.42 12.94 8.77
N PRO A 105 -21.13 13.52 7.60
CA PRO A 105 -22.00 13.38 6.44
C PRO A 105 -22.06 11.92 5.98
N ARG A 106 -23.27 11.43 5.73
CA ARG A 106 -23.50 10.05 5.29
C ARG A 106 -23.10 9.90 3.84
N ILE A 107 -22.08 9.08 3.56
CA ILE A 107 -21.71 8.72 2.19
C ILE A 107 -22.80 7.83 1.56
N VAL A 108 -23.14 8.13 0.31
CA VAL A 108 -24.11 7.40 -0.52
C VAL A 108 -23.39 6.54 -1.55
N GLY A 109 -22.26 7.03 -2.07
CA GLY A 109 -21.42 6.27 -2.98
C GLY A 109 -20.22 7.05 -3.48
N TYR A 110 -19.39 6.40 -4.28
CA TYR A 110 -18.17 6.98 -4.84
C TYR A 110 -17.80 6.32 -6.18
N GLU A 111 -17.08 7.05 -7.01
CA GLU A 111 -16.40 6.54 -8.18
C GLU A 111 -15.08 7.29 -8.32
N LEU A 112 -13.96 6.60 -8.12
CA LEU A 112 -12.64 7.25 -8.10
C LEU A 112 -11.78 6.82 -9.29
N ASP A 113 -12.14 5.75 -9.98
CA ASP A 113 -11.36 5.22 -11.11
C ASP A 113 -11.88 5.79 -12.44
N ALA A 114 -12.62 6.90 -12.40
CA ALA A 114 -13.07 7.66 -13.56
C ALA A 114 -12.13 8.84 -13.89
N ALA A 115 -12.28 9.38 -15.10
CA ALA A 115 -11.61 10.61 -15.53
C ALA A 115 -12.01 11.82 -14.66
N GLU A 116 -13.28 11.87 -14.24
CA GLU A 116 -13.80 12.85 -13.28
C GLU A 116 -14.26 12.11 -12.02
N PRO A 117 -13.35 11.85 -11.07
CA PRO A 117 -13.67 11.09 -9.87
C PRO A 117 -14.55 11.91 -8.92
N PHE A 118 -15.42 11.23 -8.17
CA PHE A 118 -16.38 11.85 -7.28
C PHE A 118 -16.79 11.00 -6.07
N LEU A 119 -17.36 11.67 -5.07
CA LEU A 119 -18.15 11.11 -3.98
C LEU A 119 -19.57 11.68 -4.01
N LEU A 120 -20.50 10.93 -3.46
CA LEU A 120 -21.87 11.35 -3.19
C LEU A 120 -22.11 11.26 -1.69
N TYR A 121 -22.54 12.36 -1.10
CA TYR A 121 -23.05 12.41 0.27
C TYR A 121 -24.56 12.64 0.25
N ALA A 122 -25.27 12.12 1.24
CA ALA A 122 -26.58 12.64 1.57
C ALA A 122 -26.43 14.13 1.94
N ALA A 123 -27.47 14.93 1.68
CA ALA A 123 -27.44 16.36 2.00
C ALA A 123 -26.94 16.60 3.45
N PRO A 124 -25.79 17.28 3.62
CA PRO A 124 -25.24 17.57 4.95
C PRO A 124 -26.20 18.42 5.78
N ARG A 125 -26.14 18.29 7.11
CA ARG A 125 -27.03 19.03 8.00
C ARG A 125 -26.44 20.38 8.38
N GLY A 126 -27.28 21.41 8.31
CA GLY A 126 -26.93 22.76 8.73
C GLY A 126 -26.04 23.50 7.74
N MET A 127 -25.41 24.56 8.22
CA MET A 127 -24.52 25.42 7.44
C MET A 127 -23.11 25.41 8.02
N PRO A 128 -22.06 25.76 7.24
CA PRO A 128 -20.73 25.93 7.79
C PRO A 128 -20.73 26.90 8.98
N ALA A 129 -20.10 26.51 10.08
CA ALA A 129 -20.02 27.30 11.30
C ALA A 129 -19.37 28.69 11.06
N ALA A 130 -18.61 28.84 9.98
CA ALA A 130 -18.11 30.13 9.50
C ALA A 130 -19.22 31.18 9.23
N ARG A 131 -20.46 30.73 8.96
CA ARG A 131 -21.64 31.58 8.75
C ARG A 131 -22.46 31.80 10.03
N THR A 132 -22.12 31.11 11.12
CA THR A 132 -22.78 31.29 12.40
C THR A 132 -22.21 32.54 13.08
N HIS A 133 -23.10 33.43 13.50
CA HIS A 133 -22.74 34.57 14.35
C HIS A 133 -22.39 34.10 15.78
N VAL A 134 -22.12 35.02 16.69
CA VAL A 134 -21.78 34.70 18.09
C VAL A 134 -22.80 33.72 18.68
N MET A 135 -22.31 32.58 19.14
CA MET A 135 -23.10 31.44 19.58
C MET A 135 -23.56 31.60 21.04
N ALA A 136 -24.80 31.26 21.35
CA ALA A 136 -25.33 31.32 22.72
C ALA A 136 -24.68 30.25 23.63
N ALA A 137 -24.64 30.49 24.94
CA ALA A 137 -23.94 29.61 25.89
C ALA A 137 -24.43 28.15 25.87
N SER A 138 -25.72 27.90 25.67
CA SER A 138 -26.28 26.53 25.58
C SER A 138 -25.89 25.84 24.27
N ASP A 139 -25.77 26.58 23.18
CA ASP A 139 -25.27 26.08 21.90
C ASP A 139 -23.77 25.79 21.95
N GLN A 140 -22.99 26.63 22.65
CA GLN A 140 -21.55 26.41 22.84
C GLN A 140 -21.26 25.05 23.48
N GLN A 141 -22.01 24.65 24.51
CA GLN A 141 -21.84 23.36 25.16
C GLN A 141 -22.18 22.20 24.23
N ARG A 142 -23.31 22.27 23.50
CA ARG A 142 -23.72 21.24 22.53
C ARG A 142 -22.72 21.10 21.40
N PHE A 143 -22.29 22.22 20.82
CA PHE A 143 -21.30 22.24 19.75
C PHE A 143 -19.96 21.66 20.22
N THR A 144 -19.48 22.07 21.40
CA THR A 144 -18.22 21.54 21.98
C THR A 144 -18.31 20.03 22.19
N ARG A 145 -19.40 19.55 22.80
CA ARG A 145 -19.63 18.11 23.01
C ARG A 145 -19.61 17.34 21.70
N ASP A 146 -20.39 17.76 20.71
CA ASP A 146 -20.53 17.04 19.45
C ASP A 146 -19.23 17.05 18.64
N LEU A 147 -18.50 18.18 18.63
CA LEU A 147 -17.18 18.26 18.00
C LEU A 147 -16.17 17.35 18.70
N MET A 148 -16.12 17.35 20.04
CA MET A 148 -15.23 16.46 20.78
C MET A 148 -15.59 14.98 20.60
N LEU A 149 -16.87 14.63 20.52
CA LEU A 149 -17.32 13.28 20.17
C LEU A 149 -16.78 12.85 18.80
N ALA A 150 -16.92 13.70 17.77
CA ALA A 150 -16.38 13.42 16.44
C ALA A 150 -14.86 13.22 16.45
N LEU A 151 -14.13 14.05 17.21
CA LEU A 151 -12.68 13.92 17.35
C LEU A 151 -12.26 12.66 18.13
N CYS A 152 -13.01 12.27 19.16
CA CYS A 152 -12.77 11.01 19.88
C CYS A 152 -12.96 9.80 18.97
N LEU A 153 -14.03 9.78 18.16
CA LEU A 153 -14.30 8.69 17.22
C LEU A 153 -13.21 8.52 16.17
N LEU A 154 -12.62 9.63 15.71
CA LEU A 154 -11.45 9.59 14.82
C LEU A 154 -10.21 9.10 15.57
N ALA A 155 -9.95 9.62 16.77
CA ALA A 155 -8.77 9.26 17.57
C ALA A 155 -8.75 7.78 17.97
N GLU A 156 -9.88 7.21 18.39
CA GLU A 156 -9.99 5.77 18.72
C GLU A 156 -9.76 4.86 17.50
N GLN A 157 -9.91 5.39 16.28
CA GLN A 157 -9.56 4.71 15.03
C GLN A 157 -8.13 5.03 14.54
N GLY A 158 -7.34 5.75 15.33
CA GLY A 158 -5.99 6.18 14.98
C GLY A 158 -5.93 7.24 13.88
N LEU A 159 -6.99 8.06 13.74
CA LEU A 159 -7.12 9.11 12.73
C LEU A 159 -6.98 10.50 13.36
N VAL A 160 -6.31 11.41 12.65
CA VAL A 160 -6.07 12.79 13.06
C VAL A 160 -6.57 13.75 11.97
N PRO A 161 -7.66 14.50 12.21
CA PRO A 161 -8.12 15.50 11.26
C PRO A 161 -7.25 16.76 11.33
N ARG A 162 -6.59 17.11 10.23
CA ARG A 162 -5.68 18.27 10.16
C ARG A 162 -6.34 19.55 9.64
N GLY A 163 -7.58 19.45 9.15
CA GLY A 163 -8.31 20.52 8.47
C GLY A 163 -9.43 21.15 9.30
N VAL A 164 -9.55 20.85 10.60
CA VAL A 164 -10.67 21.33 11.43
C VAL A 164 -10.68 22.85 11.46
N SER A 165 -11.76 23.45 10.96
CA SER A 165 -11.97 24.89 10.87
C SER A 165 -13.47 25.21 10.83
N PRO A 166 -13.87 26.49 10.92
CA PRO A 166 -15.28 26.87 10.82
C PRO A 166 -15.90 26.54 9.45
N TYR A 167 -15.09 26.27 8.41
CA TYR A 167 -15.56 25.90 7.08
C TYR A 167 -15.82 24.39 6.95
N THR A 168 -15.24 23.58 7.82
CA THR A 168 -15.32 22.11 7.76
C THR A 168 -16.23 21.52 8.84
N VAL A 169 -16.73 22.35 9.76
CA VAL A 169 -17.72 21.97 10.76
C VAL A 169 -19.03 22.65 10.42
N LEU A 170 -20.09 21.89 10.30
CA LEU A 170 -21.45 22.36 10.03
C LEU A 170 -22.25 22.42 11.34
N TRP A 171 -23.16 23.37 11.42
CA TRP A 171 -24.05 23.59 12.56
C TRP A 171 -25.48 23.83 12.06
N ASP A 172 -26.44 23.08 12.60
CA ASP A 172 -27.87 23.18 12.28
C ASP A 172 -28.71 23.86 13.39
N GLY A 173 -28.06 24.35 14.44
CA GLY A 173 -28.73 24.90 15.64
C GLY A 173 -28.92 23.88 16.77
N ALA A 174 -28.75 22.59 16.49
CA ALA A 174 -28.92 21.52 17.48
C ALA A 174 -27.69 20.60 17.58
N ARG A 175 -27.07 20.23 16.46
CA ARG A 175 -25.95 19.30 16.38
C ARG A 175 -24.84 19.80 15.46
N ALA A 176 -23.60 19.45 15.81
CA ALA A 176 -22.45 19.68 14.95
C ALA A 176 -22.22 18.47 14.01
N GLN A 177 -21.71 18.74 12.81
CA GLN A 177 -21.30 17.71 11.86
C GLN A 177 -19.93 18.06 11.26
N LEU A 178 -18.98 17.12 11.27
CA LEU A 178 -17.62 17.31 10.74
C LEU A 178 -17.53 16.74 9.31
N TRP A 179 -17.28 17.60 8.31
CA TRP A 179 -17.17 17.22 6.88
C TRP A 179 -15.74 17.30 6.32
N GLY A 180 -14.76 17.87 7.04
CA GLY A 180 -13.37 18.04 6.57
C GLY A 180 -12.52 16.76 6.58
N LEU A 181 -12.95 15.72 5.86
CA LEU A 181 -12.33 14.38 5.87
C LEU A 181 -11.13 14.24 4.91
N GLU A 182 -10.99 15.12 3.92
CA GLU A 182 -9.91 15.16 2.92
C GLU A 182 -8.51 15.35 3.53
N ALA A 183 -8.46 15.96 4.72
CA ALA A 183 -7.24 16.36 5.41
C ALA A 183 -6.84 15.40 6.54
N VAL A 184 -7.56 14.30 6.69
CA VAL A 184 -7.31 13.32 7.76
C VAL A 184 -6.03 12.53 7.47
N THR A 185 -5.23 12.32 8.50
CA THR A 185 -4.05 11.45 8.44
C THR A 185 -4.10 10.41 9.56
N ARG A 186 -3.12 9.51 9.63
CA ARG A 186 -2.99 8.53 10.71
C ARG A 186 -2.13 9.08 11.84
N ALA A 187 -2.51 8.78 13.08
CA ALA A 187 -1.70 9.06 14.25
C ALA A 187 -0.31 8.41 14.10
N GLY A 188 0.74 9.10 14.54
CA GLY A 188 2.12 8.63 14.44
C GLY A 188 2.78 8.80 13.05
N GLN A 189 2.05 9.27 12.02
CA GLN A 189 2.67 9.66 10.76
C GLN A 189 3.44 10.98 10.89
N ARG A 190 4.50 11.18 10.10
CA ARG A 190 5.21 12.48 10.08
C ARG A 190 4.24 13.58 9.67
N ARG A 191 4.30 14.73 10.36
CA ARG A 191 3.49 15.89 10.00
C ARG A 191 3.99 16.47 8.67
N GLY A 192 3.07 16.70 7.73
CA GLY A 192 3.31 17.57 6.58
C GLY A 192 2.51 18.86 6.77
N PRO A 193 3.04 20.05 6.44
CA PRO A 193 2.33 21.33 6.58
C PRO A 193 0.92 21.27 5.97
N TRP A 194 -0.10 21.58 6.78
CA TRP A 194 -1.50 21.58 6.34
C TRP A 194 -2.39 22.44 7.25
N GLY A 195 -3.48 22.96 6.68
CA GLY A 195 -4.49 23.73 7.38
C GLY A 195 -4.22 25.24 7.37
N ARG A 196 -5.19 26.02 7.84
CA ARG A 196 -5.14 27.49 7.84
C ARG A 196 -4.87 28.03 9.24
N PRO A 197 -3.94 29.00 9.41
CA PRO A 197 -3.84 29.71 10.67
C PRO A 197 -5.13 30.54 10.92
N PRO A 198 -5.56 30.72 12.19
CA PRO A 198 -4.94 30.19 13.40
C PRO A 198 -5.37 28.74 13.76
N PHE A 199 -6.20 28.10 12.93
CA PHE A 199 -6.81 26.80 13.23
C PHE A 199 -5.84 25.61 13.16
N CYS A 200 -4.77 25.66 12.36
CA CYS A 200 -3.74 24.63 12.41
C CYS A 200 -2.80 24.83 13.60
N SER A 201 -2.47 23.73 14.30
CA SER A 201 -1.53 23.78 15.42
C SER A 201 -0.13 24.23 14.96
N PRO A 202 0.69 24.85 15.84
CA PRO A 202 2.02 25.33 15.47
C PRO A 202 2.91 24.24 14.86
N GLU A 203 2.91 23.05 15.43
CA GLU A 203 3.72 21.92 14.95
C GLU A 203 3.21 21.38 13.61
N GLN A 204 1.89 21.32 13.43
CA GLN A 204 1.27 20.93 12.17
C GLN A 204 1.54 21.95 11.06
N ARG A 205 1.59 23.24 11.38
CA ARG A 205 1.95 24.30 10.44
C ARG A 205 3.41 24.23 10.03
N ARG A 206 4.32 23.92 10.97
CA ARG A 206 5.76 23.76 10.70
C ARG A 206 6.13 22.40 10.11
N GLY A 207 5.23 21.40 10.17
CA GLY A 207 5.52 20.04 9.72
C GLY A 207 6.47 19.28 10.66
N GLU A 208 6.46 19.63 11.95
CA GLU A 208 7.41 19.08 12.94
C GLU A 208 6.82 17.88 13.67
N GLY A 209 7.61 16.82 13.84
CA GLY A 209 7.22 15.63 14.60
C GLY A 209 6.14 14.77 13.94
N PHE A 210 5.32 14.10 14.76
CA PHE A 210 4.34 13.12 14.32
C PHE A 210 2.92 13.56 14.64
N ALA A 211 1.98 13.34 13.72
CA ALA A 211 0.57 13.68 13.87
C ALA A 211 -0.02 13.05 15.13
N ASP A 212 -0.69 13.87 15.93
CA ASP A 212 -1.29 13.49 17.22
C ASP A 212 -2.74 14.01 17.25
N ALA A 213 -3.66 13.23 17.82
CA ALA A 213 -5.07 13.63 17.97
C ALA A 213 -5.23 14.97 18.73
N ARG A 214 -4.27 15.33 19.57
CA ARG A 214 -4.19 16.61 20.28
C ARG A 214 -4.01 17.82 19.36
N ASP A 215 -3.56 17.62 18.11
CA ASP A 215 -3.55 18.68 17.09
C ASP A 215 -4.97 19.15 16.76
N ALA A 216 -5.93 18.22 16.70
CA ALA A 216 -7.33 18.55 16.45
C ALA A 216 -7.99 19.30 17.62
N VAL A 217 -7.50 19.09 18.85
CA VAL A 217 -7.97 19.79 20.04
C VAL A 217 -7.58 21.28 19.99
N TRP A 218 -6.38 21.61 19.51
CA TRP A 218 -6.00 22.98 19.19
C TRP A 218 -6.95 23.60 18.17
N SER A 219 -7.19 22.91 17.06
CA SER A 219 -8.08 23.41 16.01
C SER A 219 -9.50 23.66 16.51
N ALA A 220 -10.05 22.74 17.31
CA ALA A 220 -11.36 22.89 17.90
C ALA A 220 -11.42 24.07 18.88
N ALA A 221 -10.37 24.30 19.67
CA ALA A 221 -10.29 25.45 20.56
C ALA A 221 -10.32 26.78 19.81
N GLN A 222 -9.62 26.88 18.68
CA GLN A 222 -9.65 28.06 17.81
C GLN A 222 -11.02 28.27 17.14
N VAL A 223 -11.68 27.17 16.72
CA VAL A 223 -13.05 27.22 16.18
C VAL A 223 -14.02 27.75 17.24
N LEU A 224 -13.98 27.19 18.45
CA LEU A 224 -14.85 27.58 19.56
C LEU A 224 -14.60 29.02 19.99
N TYR A 225 -13.34 29.45 20.12
CA TYR A 225 -13.01 30.83 20.43
C TYR A 225 -13.62 31.79 19.40
N ARG A 226 -13.52 31.50 18.10
CA ARG A 226 -14.15 32.32 17.06
C ARG A 226 -15.68 32.36 17.17
N LEU A 227 -16.32 31.23 17.44
CA LEU A 227 -17.78 31.15 17.54
C LEU A 227 -18.33 31.87 18.77
N VAL A 228 -17.55 31.98 19.85
CA VAL A 228 -17.94 32.70 21.06
C VAL A 228 -17.64 34.19 20.98
N THR A 229 -16.50 34.57 20.41
CA THR A 229 -16.03 35.97 20.45
C THR A 229 -16.26 36.75 19.16
N GLY A 230 -16.53 36.04 18.05
CA GLY A 230 -16.51 36.60 16.70
C GLY A 230 -15.11 36.94 16.16
N ARG A 231 -14.05 36.72 16.95
CA ARG A 231 -12.67 37.12 16.64
C ARG A 231 -11.78 35.92 16.32
N LEU A 232 -10.70 36.15 15.58
CA LEU A 232 -9.65 35.14 15.37
C LEU A 232 -8.66 35.18 16.52
N GLY A 233 -8.28 34.00 17.03
CA GLY A 233 -7.21 33.89 18.02
C GLY A 233 -5.81 34.02 17.37
N PRO A 234 -4.75 34.16 18.19
CA PRO A 234 -3.38 34.13 17.68
C PRO A 234 -3.02 32.75 17.13
N ALA A 235 -2.11 32.70 16.15
CA ALA A 235 -1.65 31.44 15.56
C ALA A 235 -0.65 30.67 16.45
N ASP A 236 -0.12 31.33 17.47
CA ASP A 236 0.95 30.85 18.37
C ASP A 236 0.61 31.20 19.82
N GLY A 237 -0.35 30.47 20.39
CA GLY A 237 -0.65 30.50 21.82
C GLY A 237 -2.14 30.74 22.13
N PRO A 238 -2.48 30.92 23.41
CA PRO A 238 -3.84 31.26 23.82
C PRO A 238 -4.18 32.70 23.45
N PRO A 239 -5.46 33.01 23.14
CA PRO A 239 -5.96 34.38 23.08
C PRO A 239 -5.74 35.12 24.41
N ALA A 240 -5.33 36.40 24.36
CA ALA A 240 -5.00 37.18 25.56
C ALA A 240 -6.21 37.40 26.48
N ASP A 241 -7.41 37.48 25.90
CA ASP A 241 -8.70 37.66 26.57
C ASP A 241 -9.41 36.34 26.89
N LEU A 242 -8.77 35.19 26.70
CA LEU A 242 -9.40 33.88 26.97
C LEU A 242 -9.94 33.78 28.40
N ALA A 243 -9.25 34.38 29.37
CA ALA A 243 -9.66 34.41 30.79
C ALA A 243 -10.98 35.15 31.04
N GLU A 244 -11.38 36.08 30.16
CA GLU A 244 -12.65 36.80 30.24
C GLU A 244 -13.84 35.88 29.88
N HIS A 245 -13.57 34.76 29.21
CA HIS A 245 -14.56 33.79 28.76
C HIS A 245 -14.54 32.53 29.64
N ARG A 246 -15.07 32.62 30.87
CA ARG A 246 -15.00 31.58 31.93
C ARG A 246 -15.27 30.13 31.47
N VAL A 247 -16.23 29.93 30.54
CA VAL A 247 -16.56 28.59 30.01
C VAL A 247 -15.46 28.07 29.08
N LEU A 248 -14.97 28.90 28.16
CA LEU A 248 -13.86 28.55 27.28
C LEU A 248 -12.57 28.36 28.07
N ASP A 249 -12.30 29.24 29.02
CA ASP A 249 -11.09 29.18 29.84
C ASP A 249 -11.00 27.86 30.61
N ARG A 250 -12.08 27.47 31.29
CA ARG A 250 -12.14 26.22 32.05
C ARG A 250 -11.97 24.98 31.16
N THR A 251 -12.48 25.02 29.94
CA THR A 251 -12.59 23.84 29.08
C THR A 251 -11.38 23.68 28.16
N LEU A 252 -10.80 24.79 27.68
CA LEU A 252 -9.89 24.79 26.53
C LEU A 252 -8.57 25.52 26.78
N ARG A 253 -8.32 26.10 27.97
CA ARG A 253 -7.03 26.77 28.26
C ARG A 253 -5.84 25.86 27.95
N GLN A 254 -5.90 24.59 28.36
CA GLN A 254 -4.82 23.62 28.12
C GLN A 254 -4.71 23.19 26.64
N ALA A 255 -5.75 23.38 25.83
CA ALA A 255 -5.68 23.09 24.39
C ALA A 255 -4.65 23.97 23.66
N PHE A 256 -4.34 25.15 24.21
CA PHE A 256 -3.35 26.08 23.69
C PHE A 256 -1.93 25.85 24.22
N ALA A 257 -1.65 24.71 24.86
CA ALA A 257 -0.29 24.38 25.29
C ALA A 257 0.68 24.38 24.08
N PRO A 258 1.91 24.92 24.22
CA PRO A 258 2.84 25.08 23.09
C PRO A 258 3.22 23.78 22.40
N ARG A 259 3.33 22.68 23.16
CA ARG A 259 3.64 21.34 22.65
C ARG A 259 2.39 20.48 22.64
N ALA A 260 2.19 19.74 21.56
CA ALA A 260 1.09 18.79 21.42
C ALA A 260 1.00 17.82 22.59
N ALA A 261 2.12 17.28 23.09
CA ALA A 261 2.15 16.33 24.21
C ALA A 261 1.59 16.89 25.53
N ASP A 262 1.61 18.21 25.71
CA ASP A 262 1.12 18.89 26.92
C ASP A 262 -0.37 19.27 26.83
N ARG A 263 -1.01 19.04 25.67
CA ARG A 263 -2.44 19.31 25.45
C ARG A 263 -3.29 18.13 25.94
N PRO A 264 -4.53 18.37 26.38
CA PRO A 264 -5.46 17.28 26.64
C PRO A 264 -5.82 16.57 25.33
N THR A 265 -6.08 15.28 25.43
CA THR A 265 -6.67 14.46 24.38
C THR A 265 -8.13 14.84 24.14
N PRO A 266 -8.71 14.51 22.96
CA PRO A 266 -10.13 14.71 22.72
C PRO A 266 -11.03 14.07 23.79
N ALA A 267 -10.63 12.90 24.31
CA ALA A 267 -11.37 12.16 25.34
C ALA A 267 -11.38 12.91 26.68
N GLU A 268 -10.24 13.46 27.10
CA GLU A 268 -10.14 14.25 28.33
C GLU A 268 -11.01 15.51 28.24
N VAL A 269 -10.98 16.24 27.11
CA VAL A 269 -11.86 17.41 26.91
C VAL A 269 -13.34 17.00 26.85
N LEU A 270 -13.65 15.88 26.22
CA LEU A 270 -15.01 15.35 26.15
C LEU A 270 -15.56 15.04 27.55
N ASP A 271 -14.77 14.40 28.41
CA ASP A 271 -15.22 14.06 29.77
C ASP A 271 -15.34 15.29 30.67
N LEU A 272 -14.66 16.41 30.38
CA LEU A 272 -14.89 17.69 31.06
C LEU A 272 -16.27 18.29 30.74
N VAL A 273 -16.78 18.11 29.51
CA VAL A 273 -18.07 18.67 29.06
C VAL A 273 -19.24 17.70 29.16
N ALA A 274 -18.97 16.40 29.11
CA ALA A 274 -19.94 15.31 29.16
C ALA A 274 -19.34 14.06 29.83
N PRO A 275 -19.27 14.01 31.16
CA PRO A 275 -18.62 12.92 31.90
C PRO A 275 -19.05 11.51 31.46
N GLY A 276 -18.07 10.65 31.22
CA GLY A 276 -18.26 9.24 30.85
C GLY A 276 -18.63 9.03 29.38
N ALA A 277 -18.72 10.10 28.57
CA ALA A 277 -19.01 9.99 27.14
C ALA A 277 -17.86 9.33 26.38
N ALA A 278 -16.59 9.60 26.75
CA ALA A 278 -15.45 8.97 26.09
C ALA A 278 -15.47 7.43 26.26
N ARG A 279 -15.83 6.95 27.46
CA ARG A 279 -15.99 5.52 27.72
C ARG A 279 -17.11 4.90 26.88
N ARG A 280 -18.25 5.59 26.72
CA ARG A 280 -19.36 5.11 25.88
C ARG A 280 -18.98 5.00 24.41
N VAL A 281 -18.21 5.97 23.90
CA VAL A 281 -17.67 5.92 22.53
C VAL A 281 -16.81 4.67 22.32
N ARG A 282 -15.87 4.40 23.23
CA ARG A 282 -14.99 3.23 23.11
C ARG A 282 -15.75 1.90 23.10
N LEU A 283 -16.80 1.78 23.91
CA LEU A 283 -17.62 0.57 23.99
C LEU A 283 -18.54 0.39 22.78
N ALA A 284 -18.86 1.47 22.06
CA ALA A 284 -19.73 1.43 20.89
C ALA A 284 -18.99 1.03 19.60
N LEU A 285 -17.66 1.12 19.56
CA LEU A 285 -16.87 0.70 18.41
C LEU A 285 -16.66 -0.82 18.41
N PRO A 286 -16.71 -1.49 17.24
CA PRO A 286 -16.48 -2.93 17.14
C PRO A 286 -15.13 -3.35 17.75
N ALA A 287 -15.11 -4.48 18.46
CA ALA A 287 -13.89 -5.04 19.01
C ALA A 287 -12.89 -5.43 17.90
N ASP A 288 -11.61 -5.55 18.24
CA ASP A 288 -10.56 -6.00 17.31
C ASP A 288 -10.77 -7.47 16.88
N GLU A 289 -11.54 -7.67 15.81
CA GLU A 289 -11.88 -8.97 15.21
C GLU A 289 -10.64 -9.78 14.77
N GLY A 290 -9.45 -9.16 14.69
CA GLY A 290 -8.23 -9.79 14.19
C GLY A 290 -7.43 -10.62 15.19
N ARG A 291 -7.80 -10.66 16.49
CA ARG A 291 -6.97 -11.29 17.54
C ARG A 291 -6.62 -12.76 17.24
N GLY A 292 -7.62 -13.57 16.88
CA GLY A 292 -7.42 -15.01 16.63
C GLY A 292 -6.55 -15.30 15.39
N ASP A 293 -6.47 -14.38 14.45
CA ASP A 293 -5.58 -14.50 13.29
C ASP A 293 -4.14 -14.12 13.62
N ARG A 294 -3.94 -13.13 14.49
CA ARG A 294 -2.61 -12.78 14.99
C ARG A 294 -2.00 -13.93 15.77
N GLU A 295 -2.78 -14.59 16.63
CA GLU A 295 -2.33 -15.76 17.39
C GLU A 295 -1.94 -16.94 16.49
N ALA A 296 -2.72 -17.19 15.42
CA ALA A 296 -2.41 -18.25 14.47
C ALA A 296 -1.15 -17.96 13.64
N PHE A 297 -0.98 -16.72 13.19
CA PHE A 297 0.23 -16.27 12.51
C PHE A 297 1.47 -16.45 13.40
N GLU A 298 1.41 -15.99 14.64
CA GLU A 298 2.51 -16.12 15.60
C GLU A 298 2.84 -17.60 15.89
N LYS A 299 1.81 -18.45 16.02
CA LYS A 299 1.99 -19.90 16.16
C LYS A 299 2.72 -20.49 14.95
N ALA A 300 2.38 -20.09 13.73
CA ALA A 300 3.04 -20.57 12.51
C ALA A 300 4.51 -20.14 12.47
N LEU A 301 4.82 -18.88 12.79
CA LEU A 301 6.21 -18.40 12.86
C LEU A 301 7.02 -19.14 13.91
N ARG A 302 6.43 -19.42 15.08
CA ARG A 302 7.10 -20.21 16.14
C ARG A 302 7.45 -21.63 15.68
N LEU A 303 6.60 -22.28 14.87
CA LEU A 303 6.90 -23.61 14.31
C LEU A 303 8.04 -23.54 13.30
N LYS A 304 8.04 -22.53 12.42
CA LYS A 304 9.11 -22.30 11.44
C LYS A 304 10.46 -22.03 12.10
N ARG A 305 10.50 -21.22 13.16
CA ARG A 305 11.72 -20.95 13.94
C ARG A 305 12.32 -22.23 14.53
N LYS A 306 11.48 -23.08 15.14
CA LYS A 306 11.92 -24.32 15.81
C LYS A 306 12.33 -25.46 14.87
N ALA A 307 11.97 -25.40 13.59
CA ALA A 307 12.33 -26.46 12.66
C ALA A 307 13.85 -26.48 12.39
N PRO A 308 14.46 -27.65 12.25
CA PRO A 308 15.87 -27.74 11.86
C PRO A 308 16.06 -27.11 10.47
N VAL A 309 17.11 -26.31 10.32
CA VAL A 309 17.52 -25.80 9.01
C VAL A 309 18.21 -26.93 8.28
N ALA A 310 17.77 -27.25 7.06
CA ALA A 310 18.51 -28.20 6.23
C ALA A 310 19.93 -27.64 5.99
N ARG A 311 20.97 -28.46 6.16
CA ARG A 311 22.34 -28.04 5.84
C ARG A 311 22.36 -27.45 4.43
N ALA A 312 22.73 -26.17 4.34
CA ALA A 312 22.94 -25.52 3.06
C ALA A 312 23.87 -26.40 2.22
N ARG A 313 23.58 -26.55 0.92
CA ARG A 313 24.62 -26.96 -0.02
C ARG A 313 25.78 -26.00 0.19
N ASP A 314 26.98 -26.54 0.45
CA ASP A 314 28.23 -25.78 0.51
C ASP A 314 28.49 -25.13 -0.86
N ASP A 315 27.85 -24.00 -1.13
CA ASP A 315 28.20 -23.07 -2.21
C ASP A 315 28.98 -21.87 -1.65
N SER A 316 29.46 -21.94 -0.40
CA SER A 316 30.48 -21.04 0.13
C SER A 316 31.86 -21.39 -0.45
N GLY A 317 31.98 -21.30 -1.77
CA GLY A 317 33.23 -21.00 -2.44
C GLY A 317 33.46 -19.50 -2.39
N ALA A 318 33.86 -18.96 -1.23
CA ALA A 318 34.74 -17.82 -1.24
C ALA A 318 35.96 -18.21 -2.08
N VAL A 319 36.27 -17.52 -3.19
CA VAL A 319 37.57 -17.56 -3.88
C VAL A 319 37.58 -16.55 -5.02
N ASP A 320 38.57 -15.65 -4.94
CA ASP A 320 39.22 -14.94 -6.03
C ASP A 320 39.44 -15.82 -7.27
N GLY A 321 39.02 -15.36 -8.46
CA GLY A 321 39.49 -15.97 -9.69
C GLY A 321 38.51 -15.88 -10.85
N ARG A 322 38.87 -15.08 -11.86
CA ARG A 322 38.27 -15.07 -13.19
C ARG A 322 38.49 -16.45 -13.84
N GLY A 323 37.61 -17.41 -13.58
CA GLY A 323 37.65 -18.77 -14.12
C GLY A 323 36.25 -19.28 -14.41
N ASN A 324 36.07 -19.83 -15.60
CA ASN A 324 34.86 -20.33 -16.25
C ASN A 324 33.83 -20.97 -15.27
N ARG A 325 32.80 -20.22 -14.85
CA ARG A 325 31.72 -20.71 -13.99
C ARG A 325 30.49 -21.03 -14.82
N GLU A 326 29.89 -22.18 -14.53
CA GLU A 326 28.63 -22.64 -15.11
C GLU A 326 27.47 -21.75 -14.64
N VAL A 327 26.70 -21.23 -15.59
CA VAL A 327 25.54 -20.37 -15.36
C VAL A 327 24.33 -20.97 -16.08
N LEU A 328 23.14 -20.87 -15.49
CA LEU A 328 21.91 -21.28 -16.17
C LEU A 328 21.55 -20.27 -17.26
N CYS A 329 21.43 -20.72 -18.51
CA CYS A 329 20.91 -19.91 -19.60
C CYS A 329 19.49 -19.43 -19.24
N PRO A 330 19.16 -18.13 -19.36
CA PRO A 330 17.84 -17.64 -18.98
C PRO A 330 16.75 -17.99 -20.01
N TYR A 331 17.10 -18.54 -21.17
CA TYR A 331 16.15 -18.88 -22.23
C TYR A 331 15.88 -20.39 -22.30
N CYS A 332 16.90 -21.21 -22.61
CA CYS A 332 16.73 -22.66 -22.66
C CYS A 332 16.86 -23.36 -21.30
N LEU A 333 17.29 -22.64 -20.26
CA LEU A 333 17.37 -23.17 -18.88
C LEU A 333 18.37 -24.33 -18.72
N GLU A 334 19.27 -24.48 -19.69
CA GLU A 334 20.42 -25.37 -19.63
C GLU A 334 21.68 -24.66 -19.15
N THR A 335 22.63 -25.43 -18.63
CA THR A 335 23.89 -24.90 -18.12
C THR A 335 24.80 -24.47 -19.26
N ILE A 336 25.34 -23.25 -19.18
CA ILE A 336 26.24 -22.67 -20.17
C ILE A 336 27.44 -22.00 -19.51
N GLN A 337 28.57 -22.00 -20.20
CA GLN A 337 29.79 -21.27 -19.82
C GLN A 337 30.09 -20.16 -20.84
N LEU A 338 30.80 -19.12 -20.40
CA LEU A 338 31.22 -18.03 -21.28
C LEU A 338 32.23 -18.55 -22.31
N ASP A 339 31.88 -18.47 -23.58
CA ASP A 339 32.73 -18.81 -24.73
C ASP A 339 33.02 -17.54 -25.52
N VAL A 340 34.20 -16.97 -25.29
CA VAL A 340 34.66 -15.73 -25.95
C VAL A 340 34.85 -15.87 -27.46
N THR A 341 34.82 -17.10 -28.00
CA THR A 341 34.91 -17.36 -29.44
C THR A 341 33.55 -17.29 -30.15
N LYS A 342 32.45 -17.30 -29.38
CA LYS A 342 31.06 -17.29 -29.88
C LYS A 342 30.32 -16.00 -29.57
N LEU A 343 31.06 -14.89 -29.50
CA LEU A 343 30.49 -13.58 -29.22
C LEU A 343 29.97 -12.91 -30.48
N PHE A 344 28.92 -12.13 -30.31
CA PHE A 344 28.28 -11.33 -31.35
C PHE A 344 27.99 -9.94 -30.81
N VAL A 345 27.88 -8.97 -31.71
CA VAL A 345 27.36 -7.63 -31.42
C VAL A 345 26.28 -7.28 -32.44
N PRO A 346 25.19 -6.61 -32.01
CA PRO A 346 24.18 -6.10 -32.94
C PRO A 346 24.78 -4.99 -33.81
N ASP A 347 24.49 -5.03 -35.11
CA ASP A 347 24.80 -3.92 -36.02
C ASP A 347 23.67 -2.86 -36.04
N SER A 348 23.83 -1.81 -36.84
CA SER A 348 22.83 -0.72 -36.94
C SER A 348 21.46 -1.16 -37.49
N ARG A 349 21.33 -2.40 -37.95
CA ARG A 349 20.08 -3.02 -38.43
C ARG A 349 19.61 -4.15 -37.51
N MET A 350 20.12 -4.23 -36.27
CA MET A 350 19.80 -5.30 -35.31
C MET A 350 20.24 -6.70 -35.74
N GLN A 351 21.18 -6.82 -36.69
CA GLN A 351 21.70 -8.11 -37.11
C GLN A 351 22.95 -8.45 -36.30
N TYR A 352 23.00 -9.66 -35.73
CA TYR A 352 24.13 -10.12 -34.95
C TYR A 352 25.32 -10.45 -35.85
N ARG A 353 26.44 -9.75 -35.65
CA ARG A 353 27.71 -10.02 -36.33
C ARG A 353 28.73 -10.61 -35.36
N PRO A 354 29.51 -11.63 -35.77
CA PRO A 354 30.56 -12.19 -34.94
C PRO A 354 31.53 -11.11 -34.43
N LEU A 355 31.81 -11.15 -33.14
CA LEU A 355 32.73 -10.26 -32.45
C LEU A 355 34.06 -10.98 -32.21
N ASP A 356 35.11 -10.55 -32.90
CA ASP A 356 36.47 -11.00 -32.62
C ASP A 356 37.13 -10.09 -31.57
N VAL A 357 37.16 -10.56 -30.32
CA VAL A 357 37.78 -9.84 -29.20
C VAL A 357 39.31 -9.93 -29.22
N SER A 358 39.88 -10.93 -29.90
CA SER A 358 41.33 -11.20 -29.90
C SER A 358 42.15 -10.11 -30.60
N ARG A 359 41.51 -9.32 -31.47
CA ARG A 359 42.13 -8.21 -32.20
C ARG A 359 42.13 -6.88 -31.43
N ARG A 360 41.53 -6.82 -30.24
CA ARG A 360 41.32 -5.57 -29.48
C ARG A 360 42.13 -5.57 -28.18
N ASN A 361 43.32 -4.96 -28.22
CA ASN A 361 44.24 -4.88 -27.07
C ASN A 361 44.05 -3.64 -26.16
N ASN A 362 42.99 -2.83 -26.36
CA ASN A 362 42.79 -1.65 -25.53
C ASN A 362 42.01 -2.01 -24.25
N PRO A 363 42.65 -1.95 -23.05
CA PRO A 363 42.05 -2.39 -21.79
C PRO A 363 40.87 -1.51 -21.34
N LEU A 364 40.72 -0.29 -21.88
CA LEU A 364 39.59 0.60 -21.57
C LEU A 364 38.37 0.33 -22.47
N VAL A 365 38.60 -0.15 -23.70
CA VAL A 365 37.54 -0.40 -24.69
C VAL A 365 36.96 -1.81 -24.53
N GLN A 366 37.78 -2.75 -24.09
CA GLN A 366 37.38 -4.15 -23.96
C GLN A 366 36.19 -4.37 -23.01
N PRO A 367 36.11 -3.76 -21.81
CA PRO A 367 34.95 -3.90 -20.93
C PRO A 367 33.65 -3.33 -21.53
N ASP A 368 33.75 -2.21 -22.27
CA ASP A 368 32.59 -1.56 -22.90
C ASP A 368 32.05 -2.39 -24.06
N VAL A 369 32.94 -2.93 -24.90
CA VAL A 369 32.59 -3.87 -25.97
C VAL A 369 31.95 -5.14 -25.41
N MET A 370 32.52 -5.71 -24.35
CA MET A 370 31.97 -6.91 -23.71
C MET A 370 30.59 -6.64 -23.08
N ARG A 371 30.33 -5.42 -22.61
CA ARG A 371 29.02 -5.02 -22.09
C ARG A 371 27.93 -5.02 -23.17
N GLY A 372 28.27 -4.64 -24.41
CA GLY A 372 27.36 -4.67 -25.55
C GLY A 372 27.30 -6.01 -26.29
N ALA A 373 28.14 -6.98 -25.91
CA ALA A 373 28.24 -8.27 -26.58
C ALA A 373 27.21 -9.28 -26.06
N VAL A 374 26.84 -10.21 -26.93
CA VAL A 374 26.01 -11.36 -26.61
C VAL A 374 26.71 -12.64 -27.05
N GLN A 375 26.47 -13.75 -26.35
CA GLN A 375 26.94 -15.07 -26.74
C GLN A 375 25.78 -15.87 -27.34
N LYS A 376 26.00 -16.49 -28.50
CA LYS A 376 25.05 -17.46 -29.04
C LYS A 376 25.03 -18.69 -28.15
N CYS A 377 23.86 -19.05 -27.62
CA CYS A 377 23.73 -20.24 -26.79
C CYS A 377 23.89 -21.51 -27.64
N THR A 378 24.62 -22.49 -27.11
CA THR A 378 24.77 -23.83 -27.71
C THR A 378 24.49 -24.94 -26.71
N ALA A 379 23.84 -24.63 -25.58
CA ALA A 379 23.59 -25.58 -24.49
C ALA A 379 22.44 -26.54 -24.82
N ASP A 380 21.44 -26.06 -25.56
CA ASP A 380 20.33 -26.87 -26.07
C ASP A 380 20.20 -26.69 -27.60
N PRO A 381 20.55 -27.70 -28.41
CA PRO A 381 20.42 -27.65 -29.86
C PRO A 381 18.96 -27.72 -30.36
N GLU A 382 18.02 -28.20 -29.54
CA GLU A 382 16.61 -28.34 -29.90
C GLU A 382 15.81 -27.07 -29.60
N PHE A 383 16.34 -26.17 -28.77
CA PHE A 383 15.73 -24.88 -28.44
C PHE A 383 15.95 -23.83 -29.56
N PRO A 384 14.98 -22.94 -29.84
CA PRO A 384 15.15 -21.86 -30.80
C PRO A 384 16.43 -21.04 -30.58
N GLU A 385 17.04 -20.56 -31.67
CA GLU A 385 18.27 -19.77 -31.57
C GLU A 385 18.08 -18.53 -30.67
N HIS A 386 18.97 -18.38 -29.69
CA HIS A 386 18.94 -17.28 -28.73
C HIS A 386 20.34 -16.84 -28.31
N PHE A 387 20.42 -15.61 -27.83
CA PHE A 387 21.66 -14.93 -27.49
C PHE A 387 21.61 -14.41 -26.05
N ILE A 388 22.64 -14.71 -25.27
CA ILE A 388 22.74 -14.37 -23.86
C ILE A 388 23.68 -13.17 -23.72
N PRO A 389 23.28 -12.08 -23.06
CA PRO A 389 24.19 -10.97 -22.80
C PRO A 389 25.42 -11.41 -22.01
N VAL A 390 26.62 -11.04 -22.46
CA VAL A 390 27.87 -11.39 -21.78
C VAL A 390 27.91 -10.91 -20.31
N PRO A 391 27.38 -9.73 -19.94
CA PRO A 391 27.29 -9.33 -18.53
C PRO A 391 26.54 -10.34 -17.64
N TYR A 392 25.57 -11.08 -18.18
CA TYR A 392 24.87 -12.11 -17.43
C TYR A 392 25.77 -13.30 -17.06
N LEU A 393 26.78 -13.59 -17.87
CA LEU A 393 27.69 -14.74 -17.71
C LEU A 393 28.98 -14.39 -16.93
N THR A 394 29.21 -13.11 -16.60
CA THR A 394 30.51 -12.63 -16.11
C THR A 394 30.53 -12.22 -14.63
N TYR A 395 29.36 -11.98 -14.01
CA TYR A 395 29.26 -11.51 -12.61
C TYR A 395 28.79 -12.60 -11.63
N GLY A 396 29.15 -13.86 -11.87
CA GLY A 396 28.82 -14.98 -10.99
C GLY A 396 27.44 -15.60 -11.27
N ARG A 397 26.96 -16.43 -10.34
CA ARG A 397 25.66 -17.11 -10.45
C ARG A 397 24.53 -16.08 -10.33
N PRO A 398 23.67 -15.93 -11.35
CA PRO A 398 22.52 -15.03 -11.30
C PRO A 398 21.53 -15.42 -10.20
N LEU A 399 21.02 -14.43 -9.48
CA LEU A 399 19.85 -14.57 -8.61
C LEU A 399 18.60 -14.61 -9.47
N THR A 400 17.90 -15.73 -9.47
CA THR A 400 16.67 -15.92 -10.27
C THR A 400 15.41 -15.70 -9.42
N VAL A 401 14.55 -14.77 -9.87
CA VAL A 401 13.29 -14.42 -9.21
C VAL A 401 12.13 -14.76 -10.14
N ALA A 402 11.26 -15.67 -9.71
CA ALA A 402 10.12 -16.12 -10.51
C ALA A 402 8.77 -15.69 -9.93
N MET A 403 7.93 -15.10 -10.79
CA MET A 403 6.55 -14.70 -10.48
C MET A 403 5.60 -15.87 -10.74
N VAL A 404 4.76 -16.23 -9.76
CA VAL A 404 3.86 -17.39 -9.81
C VAL A 404 2.41 -16.97 -9.65
N GLY A 405 1.53 -17.50 -10.49
CA GLY A 405 0.07 -17.32 -10.43
C GLY A 405 -0.59 -17.54 -11.79
N GLN A 406 -1.93 -17.58 -11.83
CA GLN A 406 -2.69 -17.68 -13.09
C GLN A 406 -2.51 -16.43 -13.98
N SER A 407 -2.82 -16.56 -15.28
CA SER A 407 -2.59 -15.53 -16.32
C SER A 407 -3.25 -14.18 -16.00
N SER A 408 -4.41 -14.21 -15.35
CA SER A 408 -5.20 -13.02 -14.99
C SER A 408 -4.76 -12.32 -13.70
N THR A 409 -3.85 -12.89 -12.91
CA THR A 409 -3.47 -12.38 -11.57
C THR A 409 -2.72 -11.05 -11.57
N GLY A 410 -2.28 -10.57 -12.74
CA GLY A 410 -1.60 -9.28 -12.90
C GLY A 410 -0.08 -9.34 -12.71
N LYS A 411 0.55 -10.52 -12.78
CA LYS A 411 2.00 -10.72 -12.64
C LYS A 411 2.82 -9.80 -13.56
N SER A 412 2.49 -9.76 -14.85
CA SER A 412 3.24 -8.99 -15.83
C SER A 412 3.15 -7.48 -15.55
N HIS A 413 2.02 -6.98 -15.04
CA HIS A 413 1.88 -5.59 -14.60
C HIS A 413 2.74 -5.32 -13.35
N LEU A 414 2.67 -6.21 -12.35
CA LEU A 414 3.47 -6.09 -11.12
C LEU A 414 4.97 -6.12 -11.41
N LEU A 415 5.43 -7.08 -12.20
CA LEU A 415 6.83 -7.20 -12.58
C LEU A 415 7.31 -6.01 -13.42
N THR A 416 6.48 -5.53 -14.35
CA THR A 416 6.82 -4.34 -15.15
C THR A 416 7.03 -3.11 -14.27
N GLN A 417 6.14 -2.92 -13.29
CA GLN A 417 6.23 -1.78 -12.37
C GLN A 417 7.33 -1.94 -11.32
N MET A 418 7.65 -3.17 -10.92
CA MET A 418 8.80 -3.47 -10.07
C MET A 418 10.10 -3.06 -10.76
N ILE A 419 10.31 -3.49 -12.02
CA ILE A 419 11.46 -3.06 -12.82
C ILE A 419 11.44 -1.54 -13.01
N GLY A 420 10.28 -0.96 -13.33
CA GLY A 420 10.14 0.50 -13.43
C GLY A 420 10.55 1.25 -12.16
N ALA A 421 10.16 0.76 -10.99
CA ALA A 421 10.52 1.37 -9.70
C ALA A 421 12.02 1.20 -9.38
N ILE A 422 12.66 0.11 -9.83
CA ILE A 422 14.13 -0.01 -9.80
C ILE A 422 14.75 1.07 -10.68
N THR A 423 14.26 1.24 -11.92
CA THR A 423 14.80 2.23 -12.85
C THR A 423 14.64 3.68 -12.39
N ASP A 424 13.61 3.96 -11.58
CA ASP A 424 13.37 5.27 -11.01
C ASP A 424 14.19 5.54 -9.72
N GLY A 425 15.15 4.66 -9.37
CA GLY A 425 16.02 4.84 -8.21
C GLY A 425 15.48 4.27 -6.89
N GLY A 426 14.43 3.45 -6.92
CA GLY A 426 13.80 2.91 -5.71
C GLY A 426 14.68 2.00 -4.86
N LEU A 427 15.84 1.57 -5.38
CA LEU A 427 16.83 0.78 -4.64
C LEU A 427 17.89 1.64 -3.91
N GLU A 428 18.04 2.91 -4.28
CA GLU A 428 19.07 3.80 -3.74
C GLU A 428 19.01 4.00 -2.21
N PRO A 429 17.83 4.13 -1.57
CA PRO A 429 17.74 4.25 -0.11
C PRO A 429 18.35 3.06 0.66
N PHE A 430 18.48 1.91 0.00
CA PHE A 430 19.02 0.67 0.57
C PHE A 430 20.50 0.46 0.21
N GLY A 431 21.17 1.47 -0.36
CA GLY A 431 22.58 1.41 -0.75
C GLY A 431 22.85 0.58 -2.01
N LEU A 432 21.79 0.23 -2.75
CA LEU A 432 21.88 -0.57 -3.97
C LEU A 432 21.89 0.31 -5.22
N LYS A 433 22.71 -0.06 -6.20
CA LYS A 433 22.72 0.54 -7.54
C LYS A 433 22.33 -0.50 -8.56
N TRP A 434 21.81 -0.08 -9.71
CA TRP A 434 21.46 -0.99 -10.79
C TRP A 434 22.07 -0.55 -12.13
N GLN A 435 22.30 -1.52 -13.02
CA GLN A 435 22.64 -1.32 -14.42
C GLN A 435 21.91 -2.36 -15.28
N SER A 436 21.56 -2.04 -16.52
CA SER A 436 20.98 -3.03 -17.43
C SER A 436 22.04 -4.06 -17.83
N VAL A 437 21.67 -5.34 -17.83
CA VAL A 437 22.53 -6.42 -18.37
C VAL A 437 22.75 -6.22 -19.88
N ASN A 438 21.73 -5.74 -20.59
CA ASN A 438 21.81 -5.33 -21.99
C ASN A 438 21.03 -4.02 -22.20
N PRO A 439 21.70 -2.89 -22.51
CA PRO A 439 21.04 -1.59 -22.68
C PRO A 439 19.94 -1.56 -23.74
N GLU A 440 20.09 -2.35 -24.81
CA GLU A 440 19.14 -2.39 -25.92
C GLU A 440 17.89 -3.19 -25.57
N GLN A 441 18.05 -4.35 -24.93
CA GLN A 441 16.93 -5.13 -24.40
C GLN A 441 16.12 -4.31 -23.39
N HIS A 442 16.82 -3.59 -22.51
CA HIS A 442 16.20 -2.70 -21.54
C HIS A 442 15.45 -1.53 -22.20
N ALA A 443 16.06 -0.86 -23.18
CA ALA A 443 15.40 0.22 -23.92
C ALA A 443 14.13 -0.27 -24.65
N ARG A 444 14.17 -1.48 -25.20
CA ARG A 444 13.00 -2.14 -25.79
C ARG A 444 11.91 -2.40 -24.75
N PHE A 445 12.27 -2.99 -23.61
CA PHE A 445 11.35 -3.23 -22.50
C PHE A 445 10.67 -1.94 -22.02
N VAL A 446 11.44 -0.86 -21.86
CA VAL A 446 10.93 0.45 -21.46
C VAL A 446 9.91 0.98 -22.47
N ARG A 447 10.24 0.92 -23.77
CA ARG A 447 9.38 1.43 -24.85
C ARG A 447 8.10 0.60 -25.03
N GLU A 448 8.18 -0.72 -24.94
CA GLU A 448 7.09 -1.64 -25.32
C GLU A 448 6.20 -2.04 -24.14
N ARG A 449 6.71 -1.99 -22.90
CA ARG A 449 5.97 -2.38 -21.70
C ARG A 449 5.82 -1.23 -20.71
N LEU A 450 6.93 -0.66 -20.24
CA LEU A 450 6.89 0.29 -19.11
C LEU A 450 6.20 1.60 -19.46
N GLN A 451 6.59 2.28 -20.55
CA GLN A 451 6.01 3.56 -20.95
C GLN A 451 4.53 3.44 -21.31
N PRO A 452 4.07 2.45 -22.10
CA PRO A 452 2.65 2.25 -22.34
C PRO A 452 1.85 2.09 -21.05
N LEU A 453 2.35 1.29 -20.09
CA LEU A 453 1.68 1.10 -18.81
C LEU A 453 1.62 2.39 -17.98
N ARG A 454 2.73 3.14 -17.89
CA ARG A 454 2.76 4.46 -17.21
C ARG A 454 1.78 5.44 -17.84
N ASN A 455 1.63 5.41 -19.15
CA ASN A 455 0.66 6.21 -19.91
C ASN A 455 -0.79 5.69 -19.79
N GLY A 456 -1.02 4.71 -18.92
CA GLY A 456 -2.32 4.16 -18.61
C GLY A 456 -2.83 3.15 -19.63
N LYS A 457 -2.02 2.64 -20.58
CA LYS A 457 -2.43 1.52 -21.43
C LYS A 457 -2.32 0.22 -20.63
N VAL A 458 -3.37 -0.60 -20.66
CA VAL A 458 -3.30 -1.96 -20.10
C VAL A 458 -2.33 -2.77 -20.95
N LEU A 459 -1.45 -3.52 -20.30
CA LEU A 459 -0.58 -4.44 -21.02
C LEU A 459 -1.45 -5.58 -21.55
N ASP A 460 -1.34 -5.84 -22.85
CA ASP A 460 -2.02 -6.97 -23.48
C ASP A 460 -1.73 -8.22 -22.65
N HIS A 461 -2.79 -9.00 -22.39
CA HIS A 461 -2.61 -10.34 -21.84
C HIS A 461 -1.60 -11.04 -22.73
N THR A 462 -0.56 -11.61 -22.11
CA THR A 462 0.48 -12.35 -22.80
C THR A 462 -0.19 -13.23 -23.86
N PRO A 463 -0.11 -12.89 -25.17
CA PRO A 463 -0.82 -13.66 -26.16
C PRO A 463 -0.23 -15.06 -26.11
N GLY A 464 -1.09 -16.07 -26.03
CA GLY A 464 -0.76 -17.47 -26.26
C GLY A 464 -0.39 -17.74 -27.72
N LEU A 465 0.45 -16.87 -28.29
CA LEU A 465 1.09 -17.02 -29.59
C LEU A 465 2.56 -17.34 -29.34
N ASP A 466 2.77 -18.44 -28.64
CA ASP A 466 3.70 -19.53 -28.94
C ASP A 466 3.43 -20.59 -27.87
N LEU A 467 3.04 -21.79 -28.30
CA LEU A 467 2.50 -22.88 -27.47
C LEU A 467 3.53 -23.53 -26.52
N ASP A 468 4.63 -22.83 -26.19
CA ASP A 468 5.88 -23.51 -25.81
C ASP A 468 6.76 -22.85 -24.73
N ASP A 469 6.28 -21.91 -23.89
CA ASP A 469 7.18 -21.33 -22.87
C ASP A 469 6.62 -21.33 -21.44
N PHE A 470 7.02 -22.35 -20.66
CA PHE A 470 6.67 -22.56 -19.25
C PHE A 470 7.17 -21.44 -18.33
N ALA A 471 8.32 -20.85 -18.66
CA ALA A 471 8.98 -19.81 -17.89
C ALA A 471 9.48 -18.72 -18.83
N ARG A 472 8.77 -17.59 -18.89
CA ARG A 472 9.16 -16.50 -19.77
C ARG A 472 10.21 -15.63 -19.11
N PHE A 473 11.41 -15.58 -19.68
CA PHE A 473 12.40 -14.56 -19.33
C PHE A 473 11.88 -13.16 -19.68
N VAL A 474 11.88 -12.26 -18.71
CA VAL A 474 11.36 -10.90 -18.88
C VAL A 474 12.50 -9.90 -19.02
N GLU A 475 13.41 -9.87 -18.05
CA GLU A 475 14.53 -8.92 -17.99
C GLU A 475 15.59 -9.41 -17.01
N ALA A 476 16.84 -8.96 -17.19
CA ALA A 476 17.89 -9.12 -16.19
C ALA A 476 18.60 -7.79 -15.90
N LEU A 477 18.90 -7.56 -14.63
CA LEU A 477 19.58 -6.36 -14.14
C LEU A 477 20.85 -6.76 -13.39
N LEU A 478 21.88 -5.91 -13.45
CA LEU A 478 23.04 -6.00 -12.57
C LEU A 478 22.78 -5.13 -11.35
N ILE A 479 22.73 -5.73 -10.16
CA ILE A 479 22.57 -5.00 -8.90
C ILE A 479 23.92 -4.96 -8.20
N THR A 480 24.40 -3.75 -7.92
CA THR A 480 25.60 -3.52 -7.12
C THR A 480 25.21 -3.27 -5.68
N ASP A 481 25.71 -4.08 -4.76
CA ASP A 481 25.47 -3.93 -3.33
C ASP A 481 26.26 -2.76 -2.71
N ALA A 482 26.00 -2.44 -1.45
CA ALA A 482 26.70 -1.38 -0.73
C ALA A 482 28.20 -1.65 -0.55
N ARG A 483 28.65 -2.91 -0.72
CA ARG A 483 30.05 -3.35 -0.65
C ARG A 483 30.74 -3.30 -2.02
N GLY A 484 30.00 -2.98 -3.09
CA GLY A 484 30.51 -2.91 -4.45
C GLY A 484 30.46 -4.22 -5.23
N HIS A 485 29.88 -5.29 -4.68
CA HIS A 485 29.72 -6.55 -5.41
C HIS A 485 28.55 -6.47 -6.38
N VAL A 486 28.79 -6.91 -7.62
CA VAL A 486 27.80 -6.92 -8.69
C VAL A 486 27.15 -8.30 -8.79
N HIS A 487 25.82 -8.33 -8.72
CA HIS A 487 25.01 -9.54 -8.79
C HIS A 487 24.05 -9.45 -9.98
N PRO A 488 24.06 -10.39 -10.93
CA PRO A 488 22.99 -10.51 -11.92
C PRO A 488 21.70 -10.95 -11.23
N VAL A 489 20.59 -10.27 -11.53
CA VAL A 489 19.26 -10.64 -11.06
C VAL A 489 18.35 -10.80 -12.27
N ALA A 490 17.82 -12.00 -12.48
CA ALA A 490 16.94 -12.32 -13.60
C ALA A 490 15.50 -12.55 -13.15
N PHE A 491 14.57 -11.97 -13.90
CA PHE A 491 13.14 -12.03 -13.62
C PHE A 491 12.39 -12.90 -14.62
N PHE A 492 11.55 -13.78 -14.08
CA PHE A 492 10.75 -14.72 -14.86
C PHE A 492 9.26 -14.60 -14.55
N ASP A 493 8.44 -14.75 -15.58
CA ASP A 493 6.98 -14.84 -15.46
C ASP A 493 6.54 -16.30 -15.70
N LEU A 494 6.00 -16.97 -14.68
CA LEU A 494 5.53 -18.36 -14.77
C LEU A 494 4.01 -18.38 -14.98
N GLY A 495 3.58 -18.87 -16.15
CA GLY A 495 2.18 -19.03 -16.52
C GLY A 495 1.54 -20.25 -15.87
N GLY A 496 0.43 -20.07 -15.14
CA GLY A 496 -0.27 -21.17 -14.48
C GLY A 496 -0.82 -22.25 -15.42
N GLU A 497 -1.13 -21.87 -16.66
CA GLU A 497 -1.72 -22.74 -17.69
C GLU A 497 -0.68 -23.66 -18.35
N ASP A 498 0.60 -23.25 -18.34
CA ASP A 498 1.72 -23.98 -18.95
C ASP A 498 2.33 -25.05 -18.02
N LEU A 499 1.99 -24.99 -16.72
CA LEU A 499 2.52 -25.87 -15.68
C LEU A 499 2.06 -27.34 -15.78
N VAL A 500 1.04 -27.63 -16.61
CA VAL A 500 0.44 -28.98 -16.72
C VAL A 500 1.13 -29.83 -17.80
N ARG A 501 2.01 -29.26 -18.64
CA ARG A 501 2.31 -29.87 -19.96
C ARG A 501 3.70 -30.44 -20.27
N THR A 502 4.78 -30.35 -19.46
CA THR A 502 6.06 -31.00 -19.90
C THR A 502 7.12 -31.25 -18.83
N ASP A 503 7.82 -32.39 -18.93
CA ASP A 503 8.88 -32.84 -18.01
C ASP A 503 10.26 -32.17 -18.23
N ALA A 504 10.58 -31.66 -19.43
CA ALA A 504 11.88 -31.03 -19.73
C ALA A 504 12.07 -29.65 -19.06
N ARG A 505 10.97 -28.91 -18.84
CA ARG A 505 10.97 -27.54 -18.28
C ARG A 505 11.01 -27.49 -16.75
N LEU A 506 11.03 -28.65 -16.08
CA LEU A 506 11.11 -28.82 -14.62
C LEU A 506 12.49 -28.47 -14.03
N ARG A 507 13.55 -28.49 -14.85
CA ARG A 507 14.91 -28.11 -14.43
C ARG A 507 14.99 -26.65 -13.97
N PHE A 508 14.14 -25.78 -14.52
CA PHE A 508 14.06 -24.38 -14.13
C PHE A 508 13.78 -24.23 -12.63
N LEU A 509 12.77 -24.94 -12.12
CA LEU A 509 12.36 -24.83 -10.72
C LEU A 509 13.46 -25.32 -9.75
N LEU A 510 14.39 -26.16 -10.21
CA LEU A 510 15.57 -26.55 -9.43
C LEU A 510 16.60 -25.41 -9.32
N GLY A 511 16.58 -24.46 -10.26
CA GLY A 511 17.49 -23.32 -10.31
C GLY A 511 16.94 -22.02 -9.73
N VAL A 512 15.63 -21.95 -9.42
CA VAL A 512 14.98 -20.74 -8.87
C VAL A 512 15.48 -20.42 -7.46
N ASP A 513 15.96 -19.20 -7.27
CA ASP A 513 16.48 -18.74 -5.98
C ASP A 513 15.44 -18.00 -5.14
N ALA A 514 14.40 -17.44 -5.75
CA ALA A 514 13.32 -16.76 -5.04
C ALA A 514 11.98 -16.79 -5.80
N LEU A 515 10.89 -16.79 -5.04
CA LEU A 515 9.53 -16.89 -5.59
C LEU A 515 8.63 -15.74 -5.13
N ILE A 516 7.81 -15.20 -6.04
CA ILE A 516 6.76 -14.23 -5.74
C ILE A 516 5.42 -14.80 -6.17
N PHE A 517 4.60 -15.21 -5.20
CA PHE A 517 3.26 -15.74 -5.43
C PHE A 517 2.25 -14.58 -5.45
N VAL A 518 1.56 -14.38 -6.57
CA VAL A 518 0.61 -13.26 -6.73
C VAL A 518 -0.81 -13.74 -6.51
N VAL A 519 -1.45 -13.22 -5.46
CA VAL A 519 -2.86 -13.48 -5.14
C VAL A 519 -3.73 -12.44 -5.80
N ASP A 520 -4.66 -12.86 -6.67
CA ASP A 520 -5.71 -11.99 -7.19
C ASP A 520 -6.89 -11.92 -6.19
N PRO A 521 -7.19 -10.75 -5.63
CA PRO A 521 -8.31 -10.60 -4.69
C PRO A 521 -9.64 -11.02 -5.30
N ALA A 522 -9.87 -10.80 -6.60
CA ALA A 522 -11.14 -11.17 -7.25
C ALA A 522 -11.37 -12.69 -7.31
N LEU A 523 -10.29 -13.48 -7.31
CA LEU A 523 -10.36 -14.94 -7.24
C LEU A 523 -10.35 -15.44 -5.80
N ALA A 524 -9.60 -14.78 -4.91
CA ALA A 524 -9.37 -15.27 -3.56
C ALA A 524 -10.45 -14.87 -2.54
N LEU A 525 -11.04 -13.68 -2.68
CA LEU A 525 -11.82 -13.04 -1.61
C LEU A 525 -13.31 -12.87 -1.99
N PRO A 526 -14.25 -13.44 -1.22
CA PRO A 526 -15.69 -13.28 -1.43
C PRO A 526 -16.21 -11.96 -0.83
N LEU A 527 -15.62 -10.83 -1.23
CA LEU A 527 -16.00 -9.51 -0.72
C LEU A 527 -16.92 -8.79 -1.72
N PRO A 528 -18.04 -8.16 -1.28
CA PRO A 528 -19.00 -7.54 -2.19
C PRO A 528 -18.43 -6.49 -3.14
N GLN A 529 -17.40 -5.73 -2.71
CA GLN A 529 -16.71 -4.76 -3.57
C GLN A 529 -16.01 -5.37 -4.80
N LEU A 530 -15.82 -6.68 -4.83
CA LEU A 530 -15.19 -7.40 -5.93
C LEU A 530 -16.22 -8.00 -6.89
N ASP A 531 -17.51 -8.02 -6.55
CA ASP A 531 -18.56 -8.70 -7.33
C ASP A 531 -18.63 -8.19 -8.77
N HIS A 532 -18.65 -6.87 -8.94
CA HIS A 532 -18.68 -6.23 -10.27
C HIS A 532 -17.41 -6.53 -11.09
N VAL A 533 -16.25 -6.63 -10.42
CA VAL A 533 -14.99 -6.97 -11.08
C VAL A 533 -15.01 -8.42 -11.54
N ARG A 534 -15.53 -9.33 -10.70
CA ARG A 534 -15.71 -10.74 -11.02
C ARG A 534 -16.67 -10.94 -12.18
N GLU A 535 -17.81 -10.27 -12.18
CA GLU A 535 -18.79 -10.28 -13.27
C GLU A 535 -18.16 -9.79 -14.59
N ARG A 536 -17.42 -8.68 -14.55
CA ARG A 536 -16.75 -8.12 -15.73
C ARG A 536 -15.72 -9.07 -16.33
N TRP A 537 -14.96 -9.77 -15.48
CA TRP A 537 -13.90 -10.68 -15.92
C TRP A 537 -14.39 -12.12 -16.14
N GLY A 538 -15.65 -12.43 -15.83
CA GLY A 538 -16.21 -13.77 -15.94
C GLY A 538 -15.53 -14.78 -15.01
N VAL A 539 -15.15 -14.34 -13.80
CA VAL A 539 -14.44 -15.19 -12.83
C VAL A 539 -15.26 -15.41 -11.55
N GLU A 540 -15.04 -16.55 -10.91
CA GLU A 540 -15.67 -16.90 -9.63
C GLU A 540 -14.65 -17.00 -8.51
N VAL A 541 -15.14 -16.97 -7.27
CA VAL A 541 -14.28 -17.13 -6.09
C VAL A 541 -13.77 -18.57 -6.05
N ASN A 542 -12.46 -18.73 -6.16
CA ASN A 542 -11.79 -20.01 -6.08
C ASN A 542 -11.31 -20.27 -4.64
N ARG A 543 -11.99 -21.15 -3.90
CA ARG A 543 -11.59 -21.53 -2.53
C ARG A 543 -10.47 -22.56 -2.48
N GLU A 544 -10.19 -23.24 -3.59
CA GLU A 544 -9.15 -24.28 -3.69
C GLU A 544 -7.75 -23.70 -3.93
N GLY A 545 -7.64 -22.37 -4.05
CA GLY A 545 -6.37 -21.69 -4.25
C GLY A 545 -5.96 -21.65 -5.72
N ASP A 546 -4.82 -21.00 -5.99
CA ASP A 546 -4.26 -20.96 -7.34
C ASP A 546 -3.55 -22.29 -7.65
N LEU A 547 -3.97 -22.95 -8.74
CA LEU A 547 -3.36 -24.21 -9.21
C LEU A 547 -1.85 -24.06 -9.46
N ALA A 548 -1.40 -22.89 -9.92
CA ALA A 548 0.01 -22.62 -10.17
C ALA A 548 0.85 -22.69 -8.90
N PHE A 549 0.26 -22.31 -7.75
CA PHE A 549 0.95 -22.37 -6.47
C PHE A 549 1.24 -23.82 -6.12
N GLY A 550 0.22 -24.69 -6.21
CA GLY A 550 0.37 -26.12 -5.93
C GLY A 550 1.43 -26.77 -6.82
N THR A 551 1.35 -26.54 -8.14
CA THR A 551 2.28 -27.16 -9.08
C THR A 551 3.73 -26.74 -8.86
N VAL A 552 4.00 -25.46 -8.58
CA VAL A 552 5.37 -25.01 -8.27
C VAL A 552 5.85 -25.62 -6.95
N LEU A 553 5.03 -25.58 -5.89
CA LEU A 553 5.41 -26.06 -4.56
C LEU A 553 5.66 -27.58 -4.49
N ASP A 554 4.98 -28.36 -5.33
CA ASP A 554 5.14 -29.82 -5.38
C ASP A 554 6.36 -30.27 -6.19
N ARG A 555 6.99 -29.35 -6.93
CA ARG A 555 8.19 -29.64 -7.76
C ARG A 555 9.49 -29.13 -7.15
N LEU A 556 9.42 -28.24 -6.16
CA LEU A 556 10.61 -27.74 -5.47
C LEU A 556 11.25 -28.83 -4.59
N PRO A 557 12.59 -28.89 -4.52
CA PRO A 557 13.28 -29.89 -3.73
C PRO A 557 13.03 -29.68 -2.24
N ARG A 558 12.61 -30.75 -1.54
CA ARG A 558 12.40 -30.75 -0.09
C ARG A 558 13.57 -31.40 0.62
N SER A 559 14.28 -30.63 1.43
CA SER A 559 15.41 -31.08 2.27
C SER A 559 15.06 -31.16 3.76
N GLY A 560 13.83 -30.83 4.14
CA GLY A 560 13.35 -30.80 5.52
C GLY A 560 11.82 -30.61 5.60
N PRO A 561 11.28 -30.24 6.78
CA PRO A 561 9.85 -30.03 6.97
C PRO A 561 9.29 -28.82 6.21
N TYR A 562 10.18 -27.90 5.80
CA TYR A 562 9.85 -26.72 5.01
C TYR A 562 10.74 -26.65 3.78
N LEU A 563 10.24 -25.97 2.75
CA LEU A 563 11.04 -25.52 1.61
C LEU A 563 11.92 -24.34 2.04
N GLU A 564 13.18 -24.34 1.60
CA GLU A 564 14.17 -23.33 1.99
C GLU A 564 14.29 -22.18 0.98
N VAL A 565 13.68 -22.27 -0.21
CA VAL A 565 13.65 -21.17 -1.19
C VAL A 565 12.90 -19.96 -0.60
N PRO A 566 13.54 -18.78 -0.47
CA PRO A 566 12.86 -17.56 -0.04
C PRO A 566 11.67 -17.22 -0.93
N ALA A 567 10.57 -16.80 -0.33
CA ALA A 567 9.38 -16.42 -1.07
C ALA A 567 8.63 -15.23 -0.47
N ALA A 568 7.83 -14.59 -1.31
CA ALA A 568 6.86 -13.58 -0.92
C ALA A 568 5.48 -13.93 -1.51
N ILE A 569 4.42 -13.82 -0.70
CA ILE A 569 3.05 -13.77 -1.20
C ILE A 569 2.65 -12.30 -1.34
N VAL A 570 2.10 -11.93 -2.48
CA VAL A 570 1.65 -10.56 -2.75
C VAL A 570 0.16 -10.59 -3.00
N LEU A 571 -0.62 -9.93 -2.14
CA LEU A 571 -1.99 -9.56 -2.49
C LEU A 571 -1.90 -8.48 -3.57
N GLY A 572 -1.97 -8.94 -4.83
CA GLY A 572 -1.92 -8.09 -6.01
C GLY A 572 -3.22 -7.33 -6.20
N LYS A 573 -3.23 -6.36 -7.13
CA LYS A 573 -4.41 -5.52 -7.43
C LYS A 573 -5.08 -4.95 -6.17
N ALA A 574 -4.28 -4.64 -5.14
CA ALA A 574 -4.79 -4.25 -3.84
C ALA A 574 -5.61 -2.94 -3.87
N ASP A 575 -5.48 -2.16 -4.95
CA ASP A 575 -6.30 -0.98 -5.24
C ASP A 575 -7.80 -1.28 -5.30
N LEU A 576 -8.20 -2.50 -5.70
CA LEU A 576 -9.58 -2.98 -5.64
C LEU A 576 -10.14 -3.01 -4.21
N LEU A 577 -9.24 -3.04 -3.23
CA LEU A 577 -9.51 -3.13 -1.80
C LEU A 577 -8.97 -1.92 -1.04
N ARG A 578 -8.67 -0.79 -1.71
CA ARG A 578 -8.00 0.38 -1.08
C ARG A 578 -8.72 1.00 0.12
N PHE A 579 -9.98 0.64 0.37
CA PHE A 579 -10.76 1.06 1.54
C PHE A 579 -11.12 -0.09 2.50
N GLN A 580 -10.63 -1.29 2.26
CA GLN A 580 -10.82 -2.46 3.11
C GLN A 580 -9.70 -2.53 4.14
N PRO A 581 -9.98 -2.55 5.46
CA PRO A 581 -8.96 -2.90 6.44
C PRO A 581 -8.51 -4.37 6.28
N PRO A 582 -7.20 -4.67 6.41
CA PRO A 582 -6.09 -3.75 6.68
C PRO A 582 -5.45 -3.14 5.42
N VAL A 583 -5.93 -3.44 4.21
CA VAL A 583 -5.33 -3.01 2.93
C VAL A 583 -5.16 -1.50 2.83
N ASP A 584 -6.16 -0.74 3.28
CA ASP A 584 -6.16 0.72 3.24
C ASP A 584 -4.97 1.35 3.99
N ARG A 585 -4.56 0.74 5.11
CA ARG A 585 -3.44 1.25 5.92
C ARG A 585 -2.09 1.05 5.26
N TRP A 586 -1.93 -0.06 4.53
CA TRP A 586 -0.67 -0.38 3.87
C TRP A 586 -0.52 0.42 2.58
N LEU A 587 -1.55 0.48 1.73
CA LEU A 587 -1.51 1.27 0.49
C LEU A 587 -1.38 2.79 0.68
N SER A 588 -1.62 3.30 1.88
CA SER A 588 -1.41 4.72 2.23
C SER A 588 -0.01 5.01 2.76
N ARG A 589 0.81 3.99 3.04
CA ARG A 589 2.19 4.23 3.49
C ARG A 589 3.06 4.73 2.34
N PRO A 590 4.01 5.64 2.63
CA PRO A 590 5.04 5.99 1.66
C PRO A 590 5.92 4.77 1.33
N PRO A 591 6.63 4.80 0.20
CA PRO A 591 7.64 3.78 -0.13
C PRO A 591 8.63 3.59 1.02
N ALA A 592 9.01 2.34 1.26
CA ALA A 592 10.01 2.03 2.27
C ALA A 592 11.36 2.68 1.92
N THR A 593 12.01 3.27 2.92
CA THR A 593 13.40 3.79 2.82
C THR A 593 14.37 2.99 3.70
N VAL A 594 13.83 2.09 4.53
CA VAL A 594 14.55 1.16 5.38
C VAL A 594 13.70 -0.11 5.53
N LEU A 595 14.36 -1.26 5.66
CA LEU A 595 13.69 -2.53 5.96
C LEU A 595 13.64 -2.71 7.48
N ASP A 596 12.43 -2.66 8.03
CA ASP A 596 12.15 -2.88 9.44
C ASP A 596 11.46 -4.24 9.62
N PRO A 597 12.13 -5.23 10.25
CA PRO A 597 11.55 -6.54 10.52
C PRO A 597 10.19 -6.49 11.21
N ALA A 598 10.00 -5.59 12.19
CA ALA A 598 8.75 -5.49 12.91
C ALA A 598 7.60 -5.05 11.99
N LEU A 599 7.84 -4.06 11.11
CA LEU A 599 6.85 -3.61 10.14
C LEU A 599 6.55 -4.67 9.06
N THR A 600 7.57 -5.39 8.59
CA THR A 600 7.38 -6.48 7.61
C THR A 600 6.55 -7.63 8.18
N LEU A 601 6.78 -7.98 9.45
CA LEU A 601 5.97 -8.97 10.16
C LEU A 601 4.56 -8.47 10.43
N GLU A 602 4.40 -7.18 10.73
CA GLU A 602 3.10 -6.55 10.93
C GLU A 602 2.25 -6.61 9.64
N GLU A 603 2.85 -6.32 8.48
CA GLU A 603 2.20 -6.47 7.17
C GLU A 603 1.87 -7.93 6.88
N SER A 604 2.83 -8.82 7.11
CA SER A 604 2.65 -10.26 6.86
C SER A 604 1.49 -10.84 7.69
N ARG A 605 1.42 -10.46 8.97
CA ARG A 605 0.36 -10.86 9.90
C ARG A 605 -1.02 -10.39 9.44
N ASP A 606 -1.10 -9.18 8.92
CA ASP A 606 -2.33 -8.57 8.44
C ASP A 606 -2.86 -9.23 7.17
N VAL A 607 -1.98 -9.45 6.19
CA VAL A 607 -2.32 -10.13 4.94
C VAL A 607 -2.70 -11.57 5.25
N TYR A 608 -1.95 -12.25 6.13
CA TYR A 608 -2.29 -13.58 6.61
C TYR A 608 -3.69 -13.62 7.23
N GLY A 609 -4.02 -12.68 8.12
CA GLY A 609 -5.34 -12.61 8.74
C GLY A 609 -6.45 -12.31 7.74
N LEU A 610 -6.24 -11.40 6.78
CA LEU A 610 -7.22 -11.12 5.73
C LEU A 610 -7.50 -12.37 4.87
N LEU A 611 -6.45 -13.04 4.39
CA LEU A 611 -6.58 -14.26 3.59
C LEU A 611 -7.19 -15.40 4.41
N ARG A 612 -6.80 -15.57 5.67
CA ARG A 612 -7.32 -16.63 6.54
C ARG A 612 -8.81 -16.47 6.85
N ARG A 613 -9.28 -15.23 7.04
CA ARG A 613 -10.69 -14.95 7.34
C ARG A 613 -11.60 -15.14 6.14
N HIS A 614 -11.15 -14.76 4.95
CA HIS A 614 -12.03 -14.61 3.80
C HIS A 614 -11.69 -15.58 2.64
N ALA A 615 -10.43 -15.92 2.45
CA ALA A 615 -10.00 -16.83 1.40
C ALA A 615 -10.03 -18.29 1.88
N GLY A 616 -9.98 -19.23 0.93
CA GLY A 616 -9.73 -20.63 1.24
C GLY A 616 -8.30 -20.85 1.74
N ARG A 617 -8.10 -21.82 2.65
CA ARG A 617 -6.78 -22.12 3.26
C ARG A 617 -5.68 -22.38 2.23
N ALA A 618 -6.03 -22.91 1.05
CA ALA A 618 -5.08 -23.21 -0.01
C ALA A 618 -4.33 -21.97 -0.54
N TRP A 619 -4.92 -20.77 -0.44
CA TRP A 619 -4.23 -19.53 -0.80
C TRP A 619 -3.04 -19.20 0.12
N LEU A 620 -3.02 -19.75 1.34
CA LEU A 620 -1.91 -19.60 2.28
C LEU A 620 -0.90 -20.74 2.19
N ARG A 621 -1.10 -21.72 1.30
CA ARG A 621 -0.20 -22.88 1.15
C ARG A 621 1.27 -22.48 0.97
N PRO A 622 1.67 -21.48 0.15
CA PRO A 622 3.07 -21.09 0.06
C PRO A 622 3.66 -20.66 1.40
N PHE A 623 2.89 -19.91 2.20
CA PHE A 623 3.31 -19.51 3.55
C PHE A 623 3.42 -20.72 4.47
N ASP A 624 2.50 -21.67 4.40
CA ASP A 624 2.53 -22.84 5.29
C ASP A 624 3.71 -23.78 5.01
N VAL A 625 4.16 -23.90 3.75
CA VAL A 625 5.20 -24.87 3.36
C VAL A 625 6.61 -24.27 3.19
N ILE A 626 6.73 -22.96 3.01
CA ILE A 626 8.04 -22.28 2.85
C ILE A 626 8.47 -21.66 4.18
N ARG A 627 9.71 -21.95 4.61
CA ARG A 627 10.26 -21.46 5.87
C ARG A 627 10.33 -19.92 5.86
N ARG A 628 11.03 -19.36 4.87
CA ARG A 628 11.28 -17.93 4.72
C ARG A 628 10.27 -17.32 3.76
N CYS A 629 9.04 -17.10 4.24
CA CYS A 629 7.94 -16.56 3.44
C CYS A 629 7.27 -15.35 4.11
N THR A 630 7.28 -14.21 3.43
CA THR A 630 6.59 -12.99 3.85
C THR A 630 5.30 -12.75 3.05
N LEU A 631 4.40 -11.91 3.55
CA LEU A 631 3.19 -11.52 2.83
C LEU A 631 3.10 -9.99 2.72
N HIS A 632 2.71 -9.50 1.54
CA HIS A 632 2.75 -8.08 1.21
C HIS A 632 1.51 -7.62 0.47
N ILE A 633 1.25 -6.31 0.54
CA ILE A 633 0.20 -5.63 -0.20
C ILE A 633 0.84 -4.77 -1.28
N ALA A 634 0.46 -4.98 -2.53
CA ALA A 634 0.94 -4.18 -3.65
C ALA A 634 -0.16 -3.93 -4.69
N SER A 635 -0.05 -2.80 -5.38
CA SER A 635 -0.83 -2.50 -6.56
C SER A 635 0.09 -1.99 -7.66
N ALA A 636 0.06 -2.65 -8.82
CA ALA A 636 0.86 -2.23 -9.97
C ALA A 636 0.28 -0.97 -10.65
N THR A 637 -1.03 -0.78 -10.57
CA THR A 637 -1.74 0.21 -11.39
C THR A 637 -2.36 1.33 -10.57
N GLY A 638 -2.60 1.11 -9.28
CA GLY A 638 -3.17 2.10 -8.37
C GLY A 638 -4.65 2.41 -8.60
N GLY A 639 -5.29 1.73 -9.55
CA GLY A 639 -6.70 1.94 -9.89
C GLY A 639 -7.21 0.94 -10.94
N GLN A 640 -8.51 1.03 -11.20
CA GLN A 640 -9.22 0.11 -12.08
C GLN A 640 -9.09 0.46 -13.56
N GLU A 641 -9.09 -0.57 -14.38
CA GLU A 641 -9.18 -0.46 -15.83
C GLU A 641 -10.60 -0.07 -16.28
N VAL A 642 -10.65 0.81 -17.28
CA VAL A 642 -11.82 1.16 -18.07
C VAL A 642 -11.45 1.12 -19.56
N HIS A 643 -12.05 0.20 -20.31
CA HIS A 643 -11.85 0.05 -21.77
C HIS A 643 -10.37 -0.04 -22.21
N GLY A 644 -9.58 -0.93 -21.59
CA GLY A 644 -8.17 -1.12 -21.93
C GLY A 644 -7.23 -0.01 -21.43
N ARG A 645 -7.72 0.90 -20.58
CA ARG A 645 -6.93 2.00 -20.03
C ARG A 645 -7.17 2.24 -18.54
N TYR A 646 -6.17 2.78 -17.85
CA TYR A 646 -6.27 3.35 -16.51
C TYR A 646 -6.49 4.86 -16.63
N PRO A 647 -7.69 5.41 -16.32
CA PRO A 647 -7.99 6.82 -16.56
C PRO A 647 -7.05 7.80 -15.84
N ALA A 648 -6.48 7.38 -14.72
CA ALA A 648 -5.52 8.17 -13.93
C ALA A 648 -4.05 7.94 -14.33
N GLY A 649 -3.79 7.11 -15.34
CA GLY A 649 -2.48 6.48 -15.52
C GLY A 649 -2.23 5.36 -14.50
N ALA A 650 -1.14 4.61 -14.69
CA ALA A 650 -0.74 3.60 -13.72
C ALA A 650 0.11 4.22 -12.61
N GLY A 651 -0.39 4.20 -11.39
CA GLY A 651 0.30 4.66 -10.18
C GLY A 651 0.70 3.50 -9.28
N PRO A 652 1.89 2.89 -9.47
CA PRO A 652 2.30 1.74 -8.68
C PRO A 652 2.44 2.13 -7.21
N ARG A 653 1.98 1.24 -6.33
CA ARG A 653 2.09 1.36 -4.88
C ARG A 653 2.67 0.07 -4.31
N ARG A 654 3.75 0.23 -3.57
CA ARG A 654 4.42 -0.84 -2.82
C ARG A 654 4.90 -2.04 -3.67
N VAL A 655 5.28 -1.79 -4.92
CA VAL A 655 5.68 -2.86 -5.86
C VAL A 655 7.09 -3.39 -5.61
N LEU A 656 7.93 -2.66 -4.84
CA LEU A 656 9.31 -3.07 -4.56
C LEU A 656 9.43 -3.87 -3.25
N GLU A 657 8.54 -3.66 -2.30
CA GLU A 657 8.59 -4.21 -0.95
C GLU A 657 8.76 -5.74 -0.92
N PRO A 658 8.04 -6.53 -1.75
CA PRO A 658 8.28 -7.97 -1.83
C PRO A 658 9.70 -8.31 -2.31
N LEU A 659 10.21 -7.57 -3.31
CA LEU A 659 11.55 -7.80 -3.86
C LEU A 659 12.65 -7.40 -2.88
N LEU A 660 12.49 -6.26 -2.18
CA LEU A 660 13.47 -5.79 -1.20
C LEU A 660 13.68 -6.83 -0.09
N VAL A 661 12.62 -7.48 0.39
CA VAL A 661 12.73 -8.59 1.34
C VAL A 661 13.51 -9.76 0.77
N LEU A 662 13.25 -10.15 -0.49
CA LEU A 662 13.99 -11.25 -1.13
C LEU A 662 15.47 -10.90 -1.33
N LEU A 663 15.79 -9.67 -1.74
CA LEU A 663 17.18 -9.19 -1.87
C LEU A 663 17.88 -9.21 -0.50
N ALA A 664 17.20 -8.83 0.58
CA ALA A 664 17.73 -8.92 1.93
C ALA A 664 17.99 -10.38 2.38
N LEU A 665 17.05 -11.28 2.11
CA LEU A 665 17.19 -12.72 2.42
C LEU A 665 18.31 -13.41 1.63
N HIS A 666 18.74 -12.81 0.52
CA HIS A 666 19.91 -13.21 -0.27
C HIS A 666 21.18 -12.41 0.06
N GLY A 667 21.13 -11.54 1.08
CA GLY A 667 22.30 -10.84 1.61
C GLY A 667 22.71 -9.57 0.84
N LEU A 668 21.89 -9.09 -0.10
CA LEU A 668 22.19 -7.87 -0.86
C LEU A 668 21.86 -6.59 -0.06
N ILE A 669 20.94 -6.67 0.91
CA ILE A 669 20.54 -5.55 1.77
C ILE A 669 20.82 -5.92 3.23
N GLU A 670 21.47 -5.00 3.96
CA GLU A 670 21.70 -5.16 5.39
C GLU A 670 20.43 -4.80 6.19
N VAL A 671 20.10 -5.66 7.17
CA VAL A 671 18.87 -5.54 7.97
C VAL A 671 19.22 -5.69 9.45
N PRO A 672 18.66 -4.86 10.35
CA PRO A 672 18.78 -5.06 11.79
C PRO A 672 18.27 -6.45 12.21
N GLY A 673 18.96 -7.14 13.14
CA GLY A 673 18.50 -8.44 13.67
C GLY A 673 18.72 -9.68 12.77
N ARG A 674 19.46 -9.52 11.66
CA ARG A 674 19.63 -10.47 10.54
C ARG A 674 18.41 -10.54 9.60
N ALA A 675 18.66 -10.92 8.34
CA ALA A 675 17.61 -10.95 7.31
C ALA A 675 16.49 -11.94 7.64
N GLU A 676 16.78 -13.02 8.38
CA GLU A 676 15.78 -14.01 8.79
C GLU A 676 14.66 -13.40 9.65
N ALA A 677 14.95 -12.33 10.41
CA ALA A 677 13.96 -11.65 11.24
C ALA A 677 12.77 -11.11 10.41
N LEU A 678 12.97 -10.79 9.13
CA LEU A 678 11.91 -10.36 8.22
C LEU A 678 10.83 -11.42 7.99
N ALA A 679 11.21 -12.71 7.99
CA ALA A 679 10.34 -13.80 7.56
C ALA A 679 9.91 -14.73 8.70
N VAL A 680 10.75 -14.94 9.71
CA VAL A 680 10.45 -15.83 10.85
C VAL A 680 10.40 -15.11 12.20
N GLY A 681 10.68 -13.80 12.22
CA GLY A 681 10.81 -12.99 13.43
C GLY A 681 12.11 -13.24 14.18
N GLU A 682 12.43 -12.34 15.12
CA GLU A 682 13.56 -12.54 16.03
C GLU A 682 13.23 -13.68 17.02
N GLU A 683 14.23 -14.45 17.44
CA GLU A 683 14.06 -15.21 18.68
C GLU A 683 13.90 -14.18 19.80
N PRO A 684 12.89 -14.30 20.69
CA PRO A 684 12.87 -13.46 21.86
C PRO A 684 14.21 -13.69 22.55
N GLY A 685 15.04 -12.64 22.59
CA GLY A 685 16.32 -12.70 23.27
C GLY A 685 16.05 -13.32 24.63
N SER A 686 16.79 -14.36 24.98
CA SER A 686 17.00 -14.62 26.38
C SER A 686 17.53 -13.30 26.92
N GLU A 687 16.69 -12.56 27.64
CA GLU A 687 17.20 -11.64 28.63
C GLU A 687 18.14 -12.50 29.45
N ALA A 688 19.43 -12.35 29.17
CA ALA A 688 20.47 -12.74 30.09
C ALA A 688 20.24 -11.83 31.29
N VAL A 689 19.31 -12.25 32.15
CA VAL A 689 19.32 -11.94 33.56
C VAL A 689 20.70 -12.41 33.98
N ARG A 690 21.65 -11.48 34.00
CA ARG A 690 22.85 -11.61 34.81
C ARG A 690 22.30 -11.77 36.22
N TRP A 691 22.16 -13.01 36.65
CA TRP A 691 22.21 -13.31 38.06
C TRP A 691 23.56 -12.78 38.53
N GLN A 692 23.55 -11.57 39.11
CA GLN A 692 24.61 -11.18 40.01
C GLN A 692 24.56 -12.21 41.13
N GLU A 693 25.51 -13.14 41.10
CA GLU A 693 25.95 -13.80 42.33
C GLU A 693 26.26 -12.68 43.31
N THR A 694 25.38 -12.55 44.29
CA THR A 694 25.63 -11.79 45.49
C THR A 694 26.72 -12.53 46.21
N ASP A 695 27.93 -11.99 46.08
CA ASP A 695 29.10 -12.34 46.87
C ASP A 695 28.79 -11.91 48.32
N ASP A 696 28.05 -12.75 49.04
CA ASP A 696 27.79 -12.60 50.48
C ASP A 696 29.07 -12.97 51.25
N GLY A 697 30.07 -12.09 51.14
CA GLY A 697 31.17 -11.99 52.08
C GLY A 697 30.70 -11.27 53.34
N SER A 698 30.16 -12.01 54.31
CA SER A 698 30.10 -11.58 55.71
C SER A 698 30.63 -12.70 56.61
N THR A 699 31.92 -12.62 56.92
CA THR A 699 32.46 -12.34 58.26
C THR A 699 32.04 -13.35 59.32
N GLY A 700 32.89 -14.36 59.53
CA GLY A 700 32.90 -15.16 60.74
C GLY A 700 33.33 -14.30 61.95
N PRO A 701 32.83 -14.59 63.17
CA PRO A 701 33.10 -13.78 64.34
C PRO A 701 34.45 -14.16 64.97
N GLU A 702 35.26 -13.14 65.23
CA GLU A 702 36.41 -13.19 66.12
C GLU A 702 35.96 -13.50 67.55
N GLY A 703 36.72 -14.38 68.21
CA GLY A 703 36.56 -14.71 69.61
C GLY A 703 36.98 -13.57 70.54
N GLY A 704 36.29 -13.46 71.66
CA GLY A 704 36.68 -12.70 72.84
C GLY A 704 36.43 -13.53 74.10
N GLU A 705 37.47 -13.70 74.89
CA GLU A 705 37.55 -14.46 76.14
C GLU A 705 36.82 -13.77 77.31
N GLY A 706 36.41 -14.57 78.32
CA GLY A 706 36.70 -14.27 79.72
C GLY A 706 35.60 -13.65 80.61
N GLN A 707 34.81 -14.51 81.26
CA GLN A 707 34.49 -14.62 82.71
C GLN A 707 33.11 -15.22 82.97
#